data_AF-A0A9D7CIA6-F1
#
_entry.id   AF-A0A9D7CIA6-F1
#
_cell.length_a   1.000
_cell.length_b   1.000
_cell.length_c   1.000
_cell.angle_alpha   90.00
_cell.angle_beta   90.00
_cell.angle_gamma   90.00
#
_symmetry.space_group_name_H-M   'P 1'
#
loop_
_entity.id
_entity.type
_entity.pdbx_description
1 polymer ?
#
loop_
_entity_poly.entity_id
_entity_poly.type
_entity_poly.pdbx_seq_one_letter_code
_entity_poly.pdbx_strand_id
1 'polypeptide(L)'
;MTAPLTARARAVLGRLPVHLDVERGGKQIAHVVESLGAPFDPMASQLARVRNARRLDHAATLRDLALLGALHGVTEADLGVVYLRAEQLAAHVESLRAALGVGGAPMRAAALRLLDALDVAGGEERLEALAPAQPASDAPDESDAAAALIAALAPLVGFDAILEATRRRLHDICDLHAAGNGTVRAMLLTTLSVLDVEIDRSRNAAVRDALIHEGRTSDLDLNIHDELFHSADHFWHSTYVVPSAPLEVAIGVSIPAARVLMGERIAIAALAQRSTVATAALLQRSAELGVVDPVPATRVSFDVADAIGALEGFDVQRVPRGSITVTGPVARRDFAVRLGVTDERLGTALQSLMGIASVAETQLTPQQLAAAARKWGYAIVLRPAHHGEVVGLEENPLRRERHPDVECAHGALFTVRRRGFGRQTLRVQVHGIEDLTVGPMLVNRDEGRGVVFLGPVPAGSQLLVTEEGRVFLDGADNTGMASSWSGACFADAGAPSARDFVLDGRGTPAARRARFARFVPTGSLDREGVVPHVAEALVMPGINVGETRFAFFVQQAHLAARGVPPAGDLTPTPRTVIGFADQSTFAGSSSPQSPAPEDPPAARLSLSWLEHEGYAVRVLIPSRFRQLDDESPGLPARVRAALERVRPSGVAVRVEYLDDRWTLGDGTVTDVASRLNDNPNDLLQGGTTLWSPDDL
;
A
#
# COMPACT_ATOMS: atom_id res chain seq x y z
N MET A 1 5.91 -42.50 -58.20
CA MET A 1 6.57 -41.38 -57.50
C MET A 1 6.78 -41.81 -56.06
N THR A 2 8.02 -41.92 -55.58
CA THR A 2 8.32 -42.28 -54.18
C THR A 2 8.13 -41.07 -53.28
N ALA A 3 7.43 -41.26 -52.16
CA ALA A 3 7.27 -40.23 -51.15
C ALA A 3 8.65 -39.79 -50.61
N PRO A 4 8.84 -38.49 -50.32
CA PRO A 4 10.08 -38.00 -49.72
C PRO A 4 10.31 -38.62 -48.34
N LEU A 5 11.55 -39.03 -48.05
CA LEU A 5 11.94 -39.56 -46.74
C LEU A 5 11.75 -38.50 -45.64
N THR A 6 11.34 -38.94 -44.45
CA THR A 6 11.24 -38.07 -43.28
C THR A 6 12.61 -37.54 -42.86
N ALA A 7 12.62 -36.40 -42.16
CA ALA A 7 13.85 -35.80 -41.65
C ALA A 7 14.63 -36.77 -40.73
N ARG A 8 13.91 -37.59 -39.96
CA ARG A 8 14.51 -38.63 -39.10
C ARG A 8 15.09 -39.79 -39.91
N ALA A 9 14.36 -40.31 -40.90
CA ALA A 9 14.91 -41.36 -41.76
C ALA A 9 16.18 -40.88 -42.48
N ARG A 10 16.18 -39.64 -42.97
CA ARG A 10 17.38 -39.00 -43.54
C ARG A 10 18.52 -38.88 -42.53
N ALA A 11 18.23 -38.44 -41.30
CA ALA A 11 19.25 -38.34 -40.24
C ALA A 11 19.84 -39.70 -39.82
N VAL A 12 19.05 -40.79 -39.89
CA VAL A 12 19.53 -42.15 -39.60
C VAL A 12 20.34 -42.69 -40.78
N LEU A 13 19.84 -42.54 -42.01
CA LEU A 13 20.51 -42.99 -43.23
C LEU A 13 21.82 -42.22 -43.49
N GLY A 14 21.88 -40.94 -43.14
CA GLY A 14 23.08 -40.10 -43.24
C GLY A 14 24.19 -40.45 -42.25
N ARG A 15 23.95 -41.36 -41.30
CA ARG A 15 25.00 -41.95 -40.45
C ARG A 15 25.68 -43.15 -41.11
N LEU A 16 25.14 -43.66 -42.21
CA LEU A 16 25.74 -44.76 -42.96
C LEU A 16 26.76 -44.20 -43.96
N PRO A 17 27.80 -44.99 -44.33
CA PRO A 17 28.80 -44.54 -45.29
C PRO A 17 28.20 -44.02 -46.59
N VAL A 18 28.65 -42.83 -47.03
CA VAL A 18 28.13 -42.13 -48.22
C VAL A 18 28.16 -43.00 -49.48
N HIS A 19 29.15 -43.90 -49.61
CA HIS A 19 29.27 -44.80 -50.77
C HIS A 19 28.13 -45.83 -50.88
N LEU A 20 27.34 -46.06 -49.83
CA LEU A 20 26.16 -46.93 -49.89
C LEU A 20 24.95 -46.21 -50.54
N ASP A 21 25.00 -44.88 -50.64
CA ASP A 21 23.98 -44.04 -51.30
C ASP A 21 22.55 -44.32 -50.78
N VAL A 22 22.43 -44.65 -49.49
CA VAL A 22 21.20 -45.18 -48.89
C VAL A 22 20.09 -44.13 -48.71
N GLU A 23 20.42 -42.85 -48.85
CA GLU A 23 19.46 -41.74 -48.80
C GLU A 23 18.64 -41.60 -50.10
N ARG A 24 19.06 -42.28 -51.18
CA ARG A 24 18.35 -42.23 -52.46
C ARG A 24 17.01 -42.98 -52.34
N GLY A 25 15.91 -42.25 -52.59
CA GLY A 25 14.56 -42.80 -52.58
C GLY A 25 14.42 -44.03 -53.50
N GLY A 26 13.76 -45.07 -53.01
CA GLY A 26 13.53 -46.34 -53.72
C GLY A 26 14.41 -47.52 -53.28
N LYS A 27 15.40 -47.32 -52.39
CA LYS A 27 16.18 -48.43 -51.82
C LYS A 27 15.41 -49.13 -50.70
N GLN A 28 15.51 -50.46 -50.63
CA GLN A 28 14.82 -51.26 -49.60
C GLN A 28 15.22 -50.85 -48.18
N ILE A 29 16.49 -50.50 -47.95
CA ILE A 29 16.96 -49.99 -46.65
C ILE A 29 16.33 -48.65 -46.28
N ALA A 30 16.12 -47.76 -47.25
CA ALA A 30 15.43 -46.49 -47.02
C ALA A 30 13.97 -46.73 -46.66
N HIS A 31 13.30 -47.68 -47.32
CA HIS A 31 11.95 -48.11 -46.97
C HIS A 31 11.86 -48.73 -45.58
N VAL A 32 12.80 -49.62 -45.20
CA VAL A 32 12.83 -50.23 -43.87
C VAL A 32 13.06 -49.19 -42.79
N VAL A 33 14.02 -48.27 -42.99
CA VAL A 33 14.30 -47.19 -42.03
C VAL A 33 13.12 -46.23 -41.92
N GLU A 34 12.44 -45.91 -43.03
CA GLU A 34 11.22 -45.09 -43.00
C GLU A 34 10.07 -45.82 -42.28
N SER A 35 9.82 -47.10 -42.58
CA SER A 35 8.76 -47.88 -41.94
C SER A 35 9.01 -48.13 -40.44
N LEU A 36 10.26 -48.30 -40.03
CA LEU A 36 10.62 -48.42 -38.61
C LEU A 36 10.70 -47.05 -37.91
N GLY A 37 11.12 -46.01 -38.62
CA GLY A 37 11.27 -44.64 -38.12
C GLY A 37 9.95 -43.91 -37.90
N ALA A 38 8.98 -44.11 -38.80
CA ALA A 38 7.71 -43.40 -38.79
C ALA A 38 6.90 -43.58 -37.48
N PRO A 39 6.85 -44.76 -36.83
CA PRO A 39 6.23 -44.91 -35.51
C PRO A 39 6.98 -44.21 -34.36
N PHE A 40 8.30 -43.99 -34.47
CA PHE A 40 9.07 -43.33 -33.42
C PHE A 40 8.80 -41.82 -33.33
N ASP A 41 8.38 -41.16 -34.40
CA ASP A 41 8.03 -39.73 -34.39
C ASP A 41 6.82 -39.42 -33.49
N PRO A 42 5.65 -40.08 -33.66
CA PRO A 42 4.52 -39.90 -32.76
C PRO A 42 4.83 -40.39 -31.34
N MET A 43 5.61 -41.46 -31.16
CA MET A 43 6.05 -41.90 -29.82
C MET A 43 6.97 -40.89 -29.14
N ALA A 44 7.94 -40.30 -29.86
CA ALA A 44 8.82 -39.27 -29.32
C ALA A 44 8.04 -37.99 -28.99
N SER A 45 7.07 -37.61 -29.84
CA SER A 45 6.15 -36.50 -29.58
C SER A 45 5.24 -36.77 -28.37
N GLN A 46 4.70 -37.98 -28.23
CA GLN A 46 3.94 -38.42 -27.04
C GLN A 46 4.82 -38.39 -25.78
N LEU A 47 6.04 -38.92 -25.83
CA LEU A 47 6.96 -38.91 -24.71
C LEU A 47 7.37 -37.47 -24.33
N ALA A 48 7.62 -36.61 -25.32
CA ALA A 48 7.89 -35.19 -25.10
C ALA A 48 6.69 -34.51 -24.43
N ARG A 49 5.46 -34.77 -24.88
CA ARG A 49 4.24 -34.28 -24.23
C ARG A 49 4.12 -34.75 -22.79
N VAL A 50 4.38 -36.03 -22.50
CA VAL A 50 4.36 -36.57 -21.13
C VAL A 50 5.44 -35.91 -20.25
N ARG A 51 6.65 -35.72 -20.78
CA ARG A 51 7.74 -35.04 -20.06
C ARG A 51 7.41 -33.57 -19.80
N ASN A 52 6.82 -32.90 -20.78
CA ASN A 52 6.43 -31.50 -20.69
C ASN A 52 5.26 -31.31 -19.72
N ALA A 53 4.25 -32.19 -19.73
CA ALA A 53 3.13 -32.13 -18.78
C ALA A 53 3.56 -32.28 -17.31
N ARG A 54 4.77 -32.80 -17.05
CA ARG A 54 5.36 -32.89 -15.70
C ARG A 54 6.24 -31.69 -15.32
N ARG A 55 6.32 -30.67 -16.16
CA ARG A 55 7.07 -29.43 -15.92
C ARG A 55 6.08 -28.29 -15.84
N LEU A 56 6.24 -27.45 -14.82
CA LEU A 56 5.31 -26.35 -14.55
C LEU A 56 5.18 -25.41 -15.76
N ASP A 57 6.31 -25.10 -16.42
CA ASP A 57 6.39 -24.23 -17.61
C ASP A 57 5.75 -24.79 -18.88
N HIS A 58 5.45 -26.09 -18.92
CA HIS A 58 4.91 -26.74 -20.11
C HIS A 58 3.62 -27.51 -19.87
N ALA A 59 3.07 -27.46 -18.66
CA ALA A 59 1.76 -27.98 -18.34
C ALA A 59 0.71 -27.17 -19.13
N ALA A 60 0.03 -27.83 -20.07
CA ALA A 60 -0.87 -27.18 -21.02
C ALA A 60 -2.31 -27.05 -20.50
N THR A 61 -2.63 -27.66 -19.34
CA THR A 61 -3.97 -27.66 -18.77
C THR A 61 -3.97 -27.29 -17.30
N LEU A 62 -5.06 -26.68 -16.83
CA LEU A 62 -5.27 -26.40 -15.40
C LEU A 62 -5.25 -27.68 -14.55
N ARG A 63 -5.70 -28.80 -15.11
CA ARG A 63 -5.63 -30.11 -14.47
C ARG A 63 -4.20 -30.56 -14.23
N ASP A 64 -3.31 -30.40 -15.21
CA ASP A 64 -1.90 -30.75 -15.07
C ASP A 64 -1.23 -29.86 -14.01
N LEU A 65 -1.53 -28.55 -14.02
CA LEU A 65 -1.06 -27.62 -12.98
C LEU A 65 -1.57 -28.00 -11.59
N ALA A 66 -2.86 -28.33 -11.44
CA ALA A 66 -3.42 -28.77 -10.17
C ALA A 66 -2.77 -30.06 -9.66
N LEU A 67 -2.51 -31.04 -10.55
CA LEU A 67 -1.81 -32.27 -10.19
C LEU A 67 -0.35 -32.01 -9.77
N LEU A 68 0.34 -31.10 -10.45
CA LEU A 68 1.70 -30.68 -10.06
C LEU A 68 1.67 -29.95 -8.70
N GLY A 69 0.76 -29.01 -8.51
CA GLY A 69 0.57 -28.31 -7.24
C GLY A 69 0.25 -29.25 -6.08
N ALA A 70 -0.58 -30.28 -6.31
CA ALA A 70 -0.91 -31.27 -5.29
C ALA A 70 0.31 -32.06 -4.78
N LEU A 71 1.37 -32.23 -5.60
CA LEU A 71 2.64 -32.83 -5.15
C LEU A 71 3.35 -31.96 -4.10
N HIS A 72 3.07 -30.65 -4.09
CA HIS A 72 3.55 -29.67 -3.11
C HIS A 72 2.49 -29.36 -2.03
N GLY A 73 1.44 -30.18 -1.96
CA GLY A 73 0.30 -29.97 -1.06
C GLY A 73 -0.51 -28.72 -1.36
N VAL A 74 -0.40 -28.15 -2.57
CA VAL A 74 -1.24 -27.02 -3.01
C VAL A 74 -2.63 -27.55 -3.33
N THR A 75 -3.64 -26.88 -2.82
CA THR A 75 -5.06 -27.22 -2.95
C THR A 75 -5.77 -26.23 -3.86
N GLU A 76 -7.01 -26.53 -4.23
CA GLU A 76 -7.86 -25.59 -4.98
C GLU A 76 -8.09 -24.27 -4.21
N ALA A 77 -8.15 -24.33 -2.87
CA ALA A 77 -8.28 -23.13 -2.05
C ALA A 77 -7.09 -22.17 -2.19
N ASP A 78 -5.88 -22.69 -2.41
CA ASP A 78 -4.66 -21.88 -2.62
C ASP A 78 -4.65 -21.14 -3.97
N LEU A 79 -5.42 -21.66 -4.94
CA LEU A 79 -5.60 -21.11 -6.29
C LEU A 79 -6.92 -20.35 -6.43
N GLY A 80 -7.83 -20.45 -5.46
CA GLY A 80 -9.20 -19.92 -5.56
C GLY A 80 -9.27 -18.42 -5.80
N VAL A 81 -8.30 -17.63 -5.29
CA VAL A 81 -8.24 -16.19 -5.55
C VAL A 81 -7.85 -15.87 -6.99
N VAL A 82 -6.99 -16.69 -7.62
CA VAL A 82 -6.63 -16.54 -9.04
C VAL A 82 -7.87 -16.74 -9.92
N TYR A 83 -8.66 -17.78 -9.63
CA TYR A 83 -9.89 -18.05 -10.36
C TYR A 83 -10.94 -16.95 -10.16
N LEU A 84 -11.14 -16.52 -8.91
CA LEU A 84 -12.09 -15.47 -8.56
C LEU A 84 -11.75 -14.14 -9.26
N ARG A 85 -10.47 -13.75 -9.28
CA ARG A 85 -10.03 -12.55 -10.00
C ARG A 85 -10.26 -12.66 -11.51
N ALA A 86 -9.95 -13.81 -12.10
CA ALA A 86 -10.15 -14.02 -13.52
C ALA A 86 -11.63 -13.99 -13.92
N GLU A 87 -12.50 -14.58 -13.10
CA GLU A 87 -13.95 -14.53 -13.29
C GLU A 87 -14.49 -13.11 -13.15
N GLN A 88 -14.09 -12.39 -12.11
CA GLN A 88 -14.49 -11.00 -11.92
C GLN A 88 -14.01 -10.09 -13.07
N LEU A 89 -12.76 -10.24 -13.51
CA LEU A 89 -12.22 -9.47 -14.63
C LEU A 89 -13.00 -9.78 -15.91
N ALA A 90 -13.31 -11.05 -16.18
CA ALA A 90 -14.15 -11.46 -17.30
C ALA A 90 -15.54 -10.84 -17.21
N ALA A 91 -16.16 -10.85 -16.03
CA ALA A 91 -17.48 -10.25 -15.80
C ALA A 91 -17.47 -8.73 -16.03
N HIS A 92 -16.43 -8.02 -15.59
CA HIS A 92 -16.27 -6.59 -15.87
C HIS A 92 -16.08 -6.29 -17.36
N VAL A 93 -15.30 -7.10 -18.06
CA VAL A 93 -15.11 -6.98 -19.52
C VAL A 93 -16.43 -7.23 -20.27
N GLU A 94 -17.20 -8.25 -19.89
CA GLU A 94 -18.52 -8.50 -20.48
C GLU A 94 -19.52 -7.38 -20.16
N SER A 95 -19.49 -6.84 -18.94
CA SER A 95 -20.31 -5.68 -18.56
C SER A 95 -19.99 -4.46 -19.43
N LEU A 96 -18.69 -4.19 -19.66
CA LEU A 96 -18.27 -3.10 -20.55
C LEU A 96 -18.66 -3.37 -22.02
N ARG A 97 -18.51 -4.60 -22.52
CA ARG A 97 -18.95 -4.97 -23.88
C ARG A 97 -20.44 -4.75 -24.08
N ALA A 98 -21.27 -5.14 -23.11
CA ALA A 98 -22.70 -4.90 -23.16
C ALA A 98 -23.03 -3.40 -23.12
N ALA A 99 -22.35 -2.64 -22.27
CA ALA A 99 -22.55 -1.20 -22.15
C ALA A 99 -22.04 -0.41 -23.38
N LEU A 100 -21.01 -0.90 -24.09
CA LEU A 100 -20.48 -0.29 -25.32
C LEU A 100 -21.55 -0.20 -26.42
N GLY A 101 -22.46 -1.17 -26.51
CA GLY A 101 -23.58 -1.11 -27.45
C GLY A 101 -24.62 -0.02 -27.12
N VAL A 102 -24.64 0.47 -25.88
CA VAL A 102 -25.53 1.54 -25.40
C VAL A 102 -24.83 2.91 -25.48
N GLY A 103 -23.53 2.97 -25.18
CA GLY A 103 -22.74 4.19 -25.12
C GLY A 103 -23.05 5.06 -23.89
N GLY A 104 -22.46 6.27 -23.86
CA GLY A 104 -22.73 7.29 -22.84
C GLY A 104 -22.36 6.90 -21.40
N ALA A 105 -23.13 7.42 -20.43
CA ALA A 105 -22.83 7.26 -19.00
C ALA A 105 -22.75 5.79 -18.51
N PRO A 106 -23.61 4.84 -18.94
CA PRO A 106 -23.47 3.44 -18.56
C PRO A 106 -22.15 2.80 -19.01
N MET A 107 -21.71 3.10 -20.23
CA MET A 107 -20.43 2.64 -20.77
C MET A 107 -19.27 3.23 -19.98
N ARG A 108 -19.26 4.56 -19.79
CA ARG A 108 -18.25 5.25 -18.99
C ARG A 108 -18.16 4.67 -17.59
N ALA A 109 -19.29 4.48 -16.90
CA ALA A 109 -19.31 3.90 -15.56
C ALA A 109 -18.77 2.45 -15.53
N ALA A 110 -19.08 1.64 -16.53
CA ALA A 110 -18.53 0.28 -16.64
C ALA A 110 -17.02 0.27 -16.90
N ALA A 111 -16.54 1.19 -17.74
CA ALA A 111 -15.12 1.33 -18.05
C ALA A 111 -14.32 1.81 -16.83
N LEU A 112 -14.82 2.82 -16.11
CA LEU A 112 -14.16 3.33 -14.90
C LEU A 112 -14.09 2.27 -13.80
N ARG A 113 -15.16 1.50 -13.57
CA ARG A 113 -15.11 0.35 -12.63
C ARG A 113 -14.06 -0.69 -13.02
N LEU A 114 -13.92 -0.97 -14.31
CA LEU A 114 -12.91 -1.91 -14.81
C LEU A 114 -11.49 -1.35 -14.64
N LEU A 115 -11.30 -0.04 -14.84
CA LEU A 115 -10.03 0.64 -14.57
C LEU A 115 -9.69 0.66 -13.07
N ASP A 116 -10.67 0.84 -12.19
CA ASP A 116 -10.51 0.71 -10.74
C ASP A 116 -10.08 -0.72 -10.34
N ALA A 117 -10.72 -1.74 -10.91
CA ALA A 117 -10.36 -3.15 -10.68
C ALA A 117 -8.93 -3.51 -11.15
N LEU A 118 -8.36 -2.72 -12.07
CA LEU A 118 -7.01 -2.88 -12.62
C LEU A 118 -5.98 -1.92 -12.00
N ASP A 119 -6.36 -1.18 -10.96
CA ASP A 119 -5.50 -0.17 -10.32
C ASP A 119 -5.06 0.97 -11.23
N VAL A 120 -5.89 1.44 -12.16
CA VAL A 120 -5.47 2.55 -13.02
C VAL A 120 -5.73 3.87 -12.32
N ALA A 121 -4.68 4.61 -11.98
CA ALA A 121 -4.77 5.93 -11.37
C ALA A 121 -5.35 7.00 -12.33
N GLY A 122 -5.90 8.05 -11.74
CA GLY A 122 -6.45 9.21 -12.45
C GLY A 122 -7.94 9.41 -12.19
N GLY A 123 -8.48 10.52 -12.66
CA GLY A 123 -9.90 10.87 -12.57
C GLY A 123 -10.73 10.22 -13.69
N GLU A 124 -11.68 10.95 -14.25
CA GLU A 124 -12.49 10.46 -15.39
C GLU A 124 -11.68 10.47 -16.71
N GLU A 125 -10.66 11.31 -16.81
CA GLU A 125 -9.80 11.49 -17.99
C GLU A 125 -8.96 10.25 -18.35
N ARG A 126 -8.80 9.32 -17.40
CA ARG A 126 -8.04 8.07 -17.62
C ARG A 126 -8.65 7.17 -18.69
N LEU A 127 -9.97 7.24 -18.91
CA LEU A 127 -10.61 6.54 -20.02
C LEU A 127 -10.24 7.19 -21.35
N GLU A 128 -10.39 8.51 -21.45
CA GLU A 128 -10.09 9.28 -22.66
C GLU A 128 -8.63 9.10 -23.11
N ALA A 129 -7.71 8.95 -22.15
CA ALA A 129 -6.29 8.65 -22.39
C ALA A 129 -6.04 7.36 -23.21
N LEU A 130 -7.00 6.42 -23.23
CA LEU A 130 -6.92 5.16 -23.97
C LEU A 130 -7.43 5.27 -25.41
N ALA A 131 -8.09 6.38 -25.77
CA ALA A 131 -8.62 6.58 -27.10
C ALA A 131 -7.52 6.54 -28.17
N PRO A 132 -7.82 6.06 -29.39
CA PRO A 132 -6.90 6.16 -30.51
C PRO A 132 -6.61 7.63 -30.82
N ALA A 133 -5.42 7.88 -31.36
CA ALA A 133 -5.04 9.20 -31.81
C ALA A 133 -5.88 9.63 -33.03
N GLN A 134 -6.65 10.70 -32.84
CA GLN A 134 -7.48 11.34 -33.85
C GLN A 134 -6.85 12.65 -34.36
N PRO A 135 -7.30 13.19 -35.51
CA PRO A 135 -6.94 14.53 -35.96
C PRO A 135 -7.33 15.60 -34.94
N ALA A 136 -6.63 16.73 -34.96
CA ALA A 136 -6.60 17.72 -33.88
C ALA A 136 -7.92 18.45 -33.55
N SER A 137 -8.96 18.30 -34.36
CA SER A 137 -10.25 18.97 -34.13
C SER A 137 -11.20 18.17 -33.25
N ASP A 138 -10.93 16.89 -33.03
CA ASP A 138 -11.92 15.96 -32.50
C ASP A 138 -11.57 15.58 -31.05
N ALA A 139 -12.56 15.66 -30.17
CA ALA A 139 -12.41 15.18 -28.80
C ALA A 139 -12.24 13.64 -28.81
N PRO A 140 -11.48 13.07 -27.86
CA PRO A 140 -11.34 11.62 -27.74
C PRO A 140 -12.71 10.93 -27.68
N ASP A 141 -12.94 9.94 -28.56
CA ASP A 141 -14.18 9.16 -28.53
C ASP A 141 -14.15 8.14 -27.39
N GLU A 142 -15.07 8.35 -26.45
CA GLU A 142 -15.56 7.44 -25.43
C GLU A 142 -15.51 5.96 -25.78
N SER A 143 -16.16 5.69 -26.90
CA SER A 143 -16.49 4.36 -27.39
C SER A 143 -15.24 3.70 -27.95
N ASP A 144 -14.39 4.48 -28.63
CA ASP A 144 -13.11 4.00 -29.14
C ASP A 144 -12.14 3.69 -27.98
N ALA A 145 -12.11 4.53 -26.94
CA ALA A 145 -11.33 4.28 -25.73
C ALA A 145 -11.78 2.99 -25.02
N ALA A 146 -13.09 2.81 -24.83
CA ALA A 146 -13.66 1.60 -24.24
C ALA A 146 -13.37 0.35 -25.10
N ALA A 147 -13.45 0.47 -26.43
CA ALA A 147 -13.09 -0.62 -27.34
C ALA A 147 -11.59 -0.96 -27.26
N ALA A 148 -10.72 0.05 -27.17
CA ALA A 148 -9.28 -0.14 -26.98
C ALA A 148 -8.97 -0.83 -25.64
N LEU A 149 -9.67 -0.46 -24.56
CA LEU A 149 -9.58 -1.12 -23.25
C LEU A 149 -9.99 -2.60 -23.33
N ILE A 150 -11.12 -2.92 -23.96
CA ILE A 150 -11.55 -4.32 -24.17
C ILE A 150 -10.51 -5.11 -24.97
N ALA A 151 -9.95 -4.51 -26.03
CA ALA A 151 -8.95 -5.16 -26.86
C ALA A 151 -7.64 -5.41 -26.09
N ALA A 152 -7.21 -4.45 -25.27
CA ALA A 152 -6.04 -4.56 -24.40
C ALA A 152 -6.20 -5.65 -23.32
N LEU A 153 -7.43 -5.89 -22.86
CA LEU A 153 -7.73 -6.90 -21.85
C LEU A 153 -7.98 -8.31 -22.41
N ALA A 154 -8.15 -8.46 -23.72
CA ALA A 154 -8.37 -9.77 -24.34
C ALA A 154 -7.28 -10.81 -24.01
N PRO A 155 -5.97 -10.47 -23.93
CA PRO A 155 -4.93 -11.41 -23.49
C PRO A 155 -4.95 -11.72 -21.99
N LEU A 156 -5.59 -10.86 -21.18
CA LEU A 156 -5.67 -10.99 -19.72
C LEU A 156 -6.93 -11.74 -19.25
N VAL A 157 -7.84 -12.03 -20.19
CA VAL A 157 -9.08 -12.75 -19.93
C VAL A 157 -9.11 -14.05 -20.74
N GLY A 158 -9.59 -15.12 -20.11
CA GLY A 158 -9.78 -16.42 -20.77
C GLY A 158 -8.80 -17.49 -20.30
N PHE A 159 -8.85 -18.64 -20.98
CA PHE A 159 -8.18 -19.86 -20.51
C PHE A 159 -6.66 -19.71 -20.40
N ASP A 160 -6.00 -19.12 -21.40
CA ASP A 160 -4.53 -18.99 -21.41
C ASP A 160 -4.04 -18.04 -20.30
N ALA A 161 -4.79 -16.96 -20.03
CA ALA A 161 -4.49 -16.04 -18.94
C ALA A 161 -4.62 -16.74 -17.58
N ILE A 162 -5.69 -17.51 -17.37
CA ILE A 162 -5.91 -18.28 -16.14
C ILE A 162 -4.82 -19.35 -15.97
N LEU A 163 -4.45 -20.02 -17.05
CA LEU A 163 -3.39 -21.03 -17.06
C LEU A 163 -2.04 -20.42 -16.65
N GLU A 164 -1.67 -19.27 -17.22
CA GLU A 164 -0.43 -18.56 -16.88
C GLU A 164 -0.44 -18.02 -15.45
N ALA A 165 -1.54 -17.41 -15.01
CA ALA A 165 -1.68 -16.93 -13.62
C ALA A 165 -1.59 -18.09 -12.61
N THR A 166 -2.22 -19.23 -12.90
CA THR A 166 -2.12 -20.44 -12.07
C THR A 166 -0.68 -20.97 -12.05
N ARG A 167 0.00 -20.97 -13.20
CA ARG A 167 1.40 -21.41 -13.31
C ARG A 167 2.34 -20.51 -12.48
N ARG A 168 2.21 -19.20 -12.61
CA ARG A 168 2.97 -18.21 -11.84
C ARG A 168 2.75 -18.40 -10.35
N ARG A 169 1.49 -18.50 -9.91
CA ARG A 169 1.12 -18.76 -8.52
C ARG A 169 1.76 -20.03 -7.95
N LEU A 170 1.80 -21.10 -8.74
CA LEU A 170 2.48 -22.33 -8.33
C LEU A 170 4.00 -22.17 -8.21
N HIS A 171 4.63 -21.42 -9.13
CA HIS A 171 6.06 -21.08 -9.03
C HIS A 171 6.33 -20.31 -7.74
N ASP A 172 5.56 -19.25 -7.47
CA ASP A 172 5.72 -18.44 -6.26
C ASP A 172 5.60 -19.28 -4.99
N ILE A 173 4.60 -20.17 -4.92
CA ILE A 173 4.43 -21.06 -3.77
C ILE A 173 5.65 -21.99 -3.61
N CYS A 174 6.18 -22.53 -4.71
CA CYS A 174 7.36 -23.39 -4.66
C CYS A 174 8.61 -22.62 -4.20
N ASP A 175 8.81 -21.41 -4.74
CA ASP A 175 9.93 -20.55 -4.39
C ASP A 175 9.86 -20.09 -2.94
N LEU A 176 8.67 -19.76 -2.44
CA LEU A 176 8.44 -19.39 -1.03
C LEU A 176 8.74 -20.57 -0.09
N HIS A 177 8.27 -21.77 -0.41
CA HIS A 177 8.62 -22.96 0.39
C HIS A 177 10.13 -23.23 0.38
N ALA A 178 10.82 -22.98 -0.75
CA ALA A 178 12.26 -23.19 -0.87
C ALA A 178 13.07 -22.13 -0.10
N ALA A 179 12.60 -20.89 -0.08
CA ALA A 179 13.22 -19.78 0.67
C ALA A 179 13.02 -19.91 2.20
N GLY A 180 12.00 -20.66 2.62
CA GLY A 180 11.69 -20.94 4.02
C GLY A 180 10.46 -20.18 4.52
N ASN A 181 9.82 -20.77 5.54
CA ASN A 181 8.58 -20.25 6.12
C ASN A 181 8.86 -19.51 7.44
N GLY A 182 7.85 -18.78 7.92
CA GLY A 182 7.85 -18.17 9.25
C GLY A 182 8.58 -16.84 9.33
N THR A 183 8.77 -16.15 8.21
CA THR A 183 9.36 -14.80 8.16
C THR A 183 8.31 -13.79 7.69
N VAL A 184 8.46 -12.53 8.11
CA VAL A 184 7.68 -11.40 7.59
C VAL A 184 7.68 -11.37 6.07
N ARG A 185 8.86 -11.56 5.46
CA ARG A 185 9.02 -11.61 4.01
C ARG A 185 8.20 -12.74 3.38
N ALA A 186 8.24 -13.95 3.94
CA ALA A 186 7.45 -15.07 3.42
C ALA A 186 5.95 -14.79 3.52
N MET A 187 5.48 -14.20 4.62
CA MET A 187 4.09 -13.80 4.79
C MET A 187 3.67 -12.71 3.79
N LEU A 188 4.44 -11.63 3.65
CA LEU A 188 4.14 -10.57 2.69
C LEU A 188 4.14 -11.09 1.26
N LEU A 189 5.19 -11.80 0.82
CA LEU A 189 5.25 -12.34 -0.54
C LEU A 189 4.14 -13.36 -0.82
N THR A 190 3.73 -14.14 0.19
CA THR A 190 2.54 -15.02 0.06
C THR A 190 1.29 -14.19 -0.17
N THR A 191 1.08 -13.11 0.58
CA THR A 191 -0.03 -12.17 0.38
C THR A 191 0.00 -11.57 -1.03
N LEU A 192 1.15 -11.06 -1.49
CA LEU A 192 1.29 -10.48 -2.83
C LEU A 192 0.91 -11.48 -3.92
N SER A 193 1.44 -12.70 -3.82
CA SER A 193 1.16 -13.77 -4.78
C SER A 193 -0.30 -14.23 -4.73
N VAL A 194 -0.97 -14.23 -3.56
CA VAL A 194 -2.42 -14.54 -3.47
C VAL A 194 -3.21 -13.46 -4.19
N LEU A 195 -2.85 -12.20 -3.94
CA LEU A 195 -3.51 -11.04 -4.52
C LEU A 195 -3.13 -10.84 -6.00
N ASP A 196 -2.20 -11.64 -6.55
CA ASP A 196 -1.59 -11.50 -7.88
C ASP A 196 -1.17 -10.05 -8.18
N VAL A 197 -0.35 -9.53 -7.27
CA VAL A 197 0.38 -8.27 -7.36
C VAL A 197 1.87 -8.52 -7.13
N GLU A 198 2.71 -7.62 -7.64
CA GLU A 198 4.16 -7.65 -7.50
C GLU A 198 4.66 -6.42 -6.72
N ILE A 199 5.87 -6.52 -6.18
CA ILE A 199 6.54 -5.39 -5.54
C ILE A 199 6.88 -4.33 -6.60
N ASP A 200 6.45 -3.09 -6.38
CA ASP A 200 6.89 -1.95 -7.20
C ASP A 200 8.30 -1.53 -6.78
N ARG A 201 9.30 -2.27 -7.27
CA ARG A 201 10.71 -2.02 -6.96
C ARG A 201 11.16 -0.62 -7.36
N SER A 202 10.62 -0.10 -8.47
CA SER A 202 11.00 1.23 -8.98
C SER A 202 10.50 2.31 -8.04
N ARG A 203 9.24 2.21 -7.60
CA ARG A 203 8.67 3.14 -6.62
C ARG A 203 9.29 2.99 -5.24
N ASN A 204 9.51 1.76 -4.76
CA ASN A 204 10.16 1.53 -3.47
C ASN A 204 11.56 2.16 -3.43
N ALA A 205 12.34 2.02 -4.52
CA ALA A 205 13.65 2.65 -4.63
C ALA A 205 13.54 4.18 -4.64
N ALA A 206 12.64 4.75 -5.44
CA ALA A 206 12.44 6.19 -5.53
C ALA A 206 12.01 6.81 -4.18
N VAL A 207 11.07 6.18 -3.48
CA VAL A 207 10.59 6.63 -2.16
C VAL A 207 11.69 6.50 -1.11
N ARG A 208 12.46 5.40 -1.13
CA ARG A 208 13.60 5.23 -0.22
C ARG A 208 14.65 6.32 -0.43
N ASP A 209 15.03 6.60 -1.68
CA ASP A 209 15.99 7.65 -2.01
C ASP A 209 15.51 9.03 -1.56
N ALA A 210 14.21 9.31 -1.71
CA ALA A 210 13.60 10.55 -1.25
C ALA A 210 13.63 10.68 0.29
N LEU A 211 13.24 9.64 1.03
CA LEU A 211 13.27 9.65 2.50
C LEU A 211 14.70 9.80 3.06
N ILE A 212 15.70 9.19 2.41
CA ILE A 212 17.11 9.39 2.73
C ILE A 212 17.52 10.84 2.48
N HIS A 213 17.12 11.41 1.34
CA HIS A 213 17.44 12.80 0.99
C HIS A 213 16.85 13.80 1.99
N GLU A 214 15.65 13.54 2.50
CA GLU A 214 14.97 14.37 3.51
C GLU A 214 15.47 14.16 4.94
N GLY A 215 16.29 13.13 5.19
CA GLY A 215 16.76 12.79 6.52
C GLY A 215 15.68 12.20 7.44
N ARG A 216 14.57 11.67 6.89
CA ARG A 216 13.49 10.99 7.62
C ARG A 216 13.87 9.57 8.03
N THR A 217 15.02 9.41 8.68
CA THR A 217 15.56 8.09 9.07
C THR A 217 15.11 7.64 10.47
N SER A 218 14.33 8.45 11.19
CA SER A 218 13.84 8.11 12.54
C SER A 218 12.70 7.10 12.52
N ASP A 219 11.91 7.09 11.45
CA ASP A 219 10.63 6.37 11.41
C ASP A 219 10.79 5.00 10.75
N LEU A 220 11.85 4.82 9.94
CA LEU A 220 12.15 3.61 9.20
C LEU A 220 13.58 3.13 9.47
N ASP A 221 13.74 1.80 9.55
CA ASP A 221 15.06 1.17 9.56
C ASP A 221 15.59 1.01 8.13
N LEU A 222 16.26 2.07 7.65
CA LEU A 222 16.86 2.09 6.32
C LEU A 222 18.15 1.26 6.19
N ASN A 223 18.62 0.64 7.29
CA ASN A 223 19.77 -0.27 7.25
C ASN A 223 19.41 -1.64 6.66
N ILE A 224 18.11 -1.94 6.55
CA ILE A 224 17.62 -3.16 5.92
C ILE A 224 17.50 -2.91 4.40
N HIS A 225 18.36 -3.57 3.63
CA HIS A 225 18.49 -3.39 2.19
C HIS A 225 17.67 -4.40 1.36
N ASP A 226 16.54 -4.86 1.89
CA ASP A 226 15.62 -5.68 1.11
C ASP A 226 14.57 -4.81 0.38
N GLU A 227 13.63 -5.47 -0.29
CA GLU A 227 12.61 -4.81 -1.11
C GLU A 227 11.46 -4.22 -0.27
N LEU A 228 11.50 -4.33 1.05
CA LEU A 228 10.45 -3.90 1.97
C LEU A 228 10.86 -2.63 2.73
N PHE A 229 9.87 -1.98 3.35
CA PHE A 229 10.08 -0.92 4.33
C PHE A 229 9.80 -1.48 5.72
N HIS A 230 10.67 -1.16 6.68
CA HIS A 230 10.58 -1.62 8.06
C HIS A 230 10.51 -0.39 8.97
N SER A 231 9.56 -0.32 9.89
CA SER A 231 9.57 0.75 10.91
C SER A 231 10.79 0.61 11.82
N ALA A 232 11.22 1.71 12.43
CA ALA A 232 12.38 1.70 13.33
C ALA A 232 12.20 0.76 14.55
N ASP A 233 10.97 0.51 14.97
CA ASP A 233 10.62 -0.43 16.04
C ASP A 233 10.37 -1.87 15.56
N HIS A 234 10.50 -2.11 14.25
CA HIS A 234 10.28 -3.39 13.56
C HIS A 234 8.88 -4.01 13.76
N PHE A 235 7.87 -3.23 14.14
CA PHE A 235 6.49 -3.73 14.18
C PHE A 235 5.75 -3.58 12.85
N TRP A 236 6.18 -2.69 11.96
CA TRP A 236 5.51 -2.43 10.68
C TRP A 236 6.40 -2.77 9.51
N HIS A 237 5.80 -3.48 8.55
CA HIS A 237 6.44 -3.90 7.32
C HIS A 237 5.53 -3.62 6.13
N SER A 238 6.07 -2.99 5.09
CA SER A 238 5.26 -2.56 3.96
C SER A 238 6.00 -2.57 2.64
N THR A 239 5.24 -2.53 1.55
CA THR A 239 5.76 -2.37 0.19
C THR A 239 4.70 -1.75 -0.70
N TYR A 240 5.11 -0.89 -1.64
CA TYR A 240 4.24 -0.54 -2.75
C TYR A 240 4.08 -1.73 -3.69
N VAL A 241 2.90 -1.83 -4.29
CA VAL A 241 2.54 -2.94 -5.17
C VAL A 241 1.99 -2.46 -6.50
N VAL A 242 2.15 -3.30 -7.53
CA VAL A 242 1.56 -3.14 -8.85
C VAL A 242 0.92 -4.45 -9.30
N PRO A 243 -0.09 -4.45 -10.19
CA PRO A 243 -0.61 -5.69 -10.75
C PRO A 243 0.49 -6.51 -11.45
N SER A 244 0.54 -7.84 -11.21
CA SER A 244 1.53 -8.72 -11.88
C SER A 244 1.37 -8.78 -13.40
N ALA A 245 0.18 -8.45 -13.89
CA ALA A 245 -0.13 -8.30 -15.30
C ALA A 245 -0.64 -6.87 -15.53
N PRO A 246 0.26 -5.89 -15.72
CA PRO A 246 -0.14 -4.50 -15.91
C PRO A 246 -0.96 -4.34 -17.19
N LEU A 247 -1.91 -3.41 -17.17
CA LEU A 247 -2.68 -3.04 -18.36
C LEU A 247 -1.74 -2.40 -19.39
N GLU A 248 -1.68 -2.98 -20.59
CA GLU A 248 -0.95 -2.43 -21.73
C GLU A 248 -1.90 -2.16 -22.88
N VAL A 249 -2.13 -0.88 -23.18
CA VAL A 249 -3.03 -0.45 -24.24
C VAL A 249 -2.22 0.05 -25.42
N ALA A 250 -2.29 -0.67 -26.55
CA ALA A 250 -1.74 -0.15 -27.80
C ALA A 250 -2.61 1.02 -28.28
N ILE A 251 -2.06 2.23 -28.27
CA ILE A 251 -2.79 3.42 -28.71
C ILE A 251 -2.86 3.40 -30.24
N GLY A 252 -4.06 3.17 -30.75
CA GLY A 252 -4.34 3.20 -32.19
C GLY A 252 -4.09 4.59 -32.77
N VAL A 253 -3.96 4.67 -34.10
CA VAL A 253 -3.83 5.96 -34.80
C VAL A 253 -4.78 5.94 -36.00
N SER A 254 -5.79 6.80 -36.01
CA SER A 254 -6.78 6.88 -37.09
C SER A 254 -6.38 7.81 -38.23
N ILE A 255 -5.21 8.45 -38.13
CA ILE A 255 -4.65 9.30 -39.19
C ILE A 255 -4.38 8.47 -40.46
N PRO A 256 -4.62 8.98 -41.68
CA PRO A 256 -4.32 8.27 -42.92
C PRO A 256 -2.87 7.78 -42.99
N ALA A 257 -2.65 6.61 -43.59
CA ALA A 257 -1.29 6.15 -43.84
C ALA A 257 -0.57 7.08 -44.83
N ALA A 258 0.73 7.29 -44.59
CA ALA A 258 1.54 8.06 -45.52
C ALA A 258 1.56 7.40 -46.90
N ARG A 259 1.61 8.22 -47.96
CA ARG A 259 1.67 7.74 -49.34
C ARG A 259 2.93 6.89 -49.60
N VAL A 260 4.01 7.17 -48.88
CA VAL A 260 5.28 6.43 -48.99
C VAL A 260 5.65 5.78 -47.67
N LEU A 261 5.66 4.44 -47.63
CA LEU A 261 6.30 3.66 -46.58
C LEU A 261 7.74 3.31 -46.98
N MET A 262 8.72 3.49 -46.11
CA MET A 262 10.12 3.16 -46.39
C MET A 262 10.91 2.62 -45.19
N GLY A 263 11.99 1.88 -45.45
CA GLY A 263 12.99 1.53 -44.43
C GLY A 263 13.95 2.70 -44.16
N GLU A 264 15.19 2.41 -43.76
CA GLU A 264 16.19 3.46 -43.48
C GLU A 264 16.53 4.33 -44.70
N ARG A 265 16.53 3.73 -45.90
CA ARG A 265 16.85 4.41 -47.15
C ARG A 265 15.96 3.94 -48.30
N ILE A 266 15.61 4.84 -49.20
CA ILE A 266 14.82 4.56 -50.42
C ILE A 266 15.55 5.10 -51.64
N ALA A 267 15.54 4.37 -52.76
CA ALA A 267 16.07 4.89 -54.02
C ALA A 267 15.14 5.99 -54.55
N ILE A 268 15.68 7.08 -55.12
CA ILE A 268 14.87 8.19 -55.65
C ILE A 268 13.85 7.71 -56.70
N ALA A 269 14.22 6.74 -57.55
CA ALA A 269 13.28 6.12 -58.49
C ALA A 269 12.09 5.42 -57.79
N ALA A 270 12.35 4.71 -56.69
CA ALA A 270 11.30 4.04 -55.91
C ALA A 270 10.44 5.06 -55.13
N LEU A 271 11.06 6.15 -54.67
CA LEU A 271 10.35 7.27 -54.05
C LEU A 271 9.40 7.95 -55.05
N ALA A 272 9.87 8.20 -56.28
CA ALA A 272 9.04 8.74 -57.38
C ALA A 272 7.84 7.85 -57.66
N GLN A 273 8.08 6.53 -57.79
CA GLN A 273 7.03 5.56 -58.06
C GLN A 273 5.96 5.54 -56.96
N ARG A 274 6.35 5.59 -55.68
CA ARG A 274 5.42 5.52 -54.54
C ARG A 274 4.70 6.85 -54.26
N SER A 275 5.39 7.98 -54.46
CA SER A 275 4.83 9.32 -54.21
C SER A 275 3.99 9.84 -55.38
N THR A 276 4.12 9.25 -56.56
CA THR A 276 3.58 9.74 -57.86
C THR A 276 4.21 11.04 -58.37
N VAL A 277 5.27 11.52 -57.71
CA VAL A 277 6.03 12.71 -58.14
C VAL A 277 7.04 12.32 -59.22
N ALA A 278 7.22 13.20 -60.22
CA ALA A 278 8.16 12.97 -61.31
C ALA A 278 9.60 12.81 -60.78
N THR A 279 10.33 11.78 -61.24
CA THR A 279 11.71 11.50 -60.81
C THR A 279 12.63 12.71 -60.98
N ALA A 280 12.47 13.49 -62.06
CA ALA A 280 13.27 14.71 -62.29
C ALA A 280 13.10 15.76 -61.17
N ALA A 281 11.87 15.97 -60.69
CA ALA A 281 11.58 16.87 -59.57
C ALA A 281 12.26 16.37 -58.28
N LEU A 282 12.15 15.07 -57.97
CA LEU A 282 12.80 14.50 -56.78
C LEU A 282 14.33 14.58 -56.84
N LEU A 283 14.94 14.42 -58.02
CA LEU A 283 16.39 14.60 -58.20
C LEU A 283 16.79 16.05 -57.92
N GLN A 284 16.04 17.01 -58.46
CA GLN A 284 16.27 18.44 -58.20
C GLN A 284 16.16 18.75 -56.70
N ARG A 285 15.08 18.32 -56.03
CA ARG A 285 14.91 18.53 -54.58
C ARG A 285 15.99 17.86 -53.75
N SER A 286 16.44 16.67 -54.15
CA SER A 286 17.55 15.99 -53.48
C SER A 286 18.84 16.81 -53.57
N ALA A 287 19.14 17.39 -54.74
CA ALA A 287 20.30 18.26 -54.92
C ALA A 287 20.19 19.54 -54.08
N GLU A 288 19.02 20.17 -54.02
CA GLU A 288 18.73 21.34 -53.18
C GLU A 288 18.94 21.05 -51.69
N LEU A 289 18.67 19.81 -51.26
CA LEU A 289 18.91 19.32 -49.90
C LEU A 289 20.34 18.81 -49.67
N GLY A 290 21.26 19.05 -50.60
CA GLY A 290 22.68 18.72 -50.46
C GLY A 290 23.06 17.28 -50.79
N VAL A 291 22.20 16.51 -51.44
CA VAL A 291 22.57 15.19 -51.98
C VAL A 291 23.47 15.40 -53.20
N VAL A 292 24.71 14.92 -53.14
CA VAL A 292 25.70 15.07 -54.22
C VAL A 292 25.32 14.21 -55.42
N ASP A 293 25.27 14.82 -56.61
CA ASP A 293 24.99 14.21 -57.91
C ASP A 293 23.86 13.16 -57.86
N PRO A 294 22.64 13.56 -57.47
CA PRO A 294 21.55 12.60 -57.31
C PRO A 294 21.20 12.01 -58.68
N VAL A 295 21.20 10.68 -58.74
CA VAL A 295 20.72 9.87 -59.88
C VAL A 295 19.54 9.02 -59.42
N PRO A 296 18.72 8.43 -60.33
CA PRO A 296 17.54 7.66 -59.92
C PRO A 296 17.82 6.50 -58.93
N ALA A 297 19.02 5.90 -59.01
CA ALA A 297 19.46 4.84 -58.10
C ALA A 297 19.99 5.35 -56.74
N THR A 298 20.24 6.66 -56.59
CA THR A 298 20.72 7.26 -55.34
C THR A 298 19.74 6.97 -54.22
N ARG A 299 20.25 6.42 -53.11
CA ARG A 299 19.46 6.08 -51.94
C ARG A 299 19.46 7.24 -50.96
N VAL A 300 18.34 7.88 -50.76
CA VAL A 300 18.16 8.96 -49.78
C VAL A 300 17.75 8.39 -48.43
N SER A 301 18.15 9.04 -47.34
CA SER A 301 17.70 8.69 -45.98
C SER A 301 16.22 9.03 -45.81
N PHE A 302 15.60 8.51 -44.75
CA PHE A 302 14.25 8.94 -44.34
C PHE A 302 14.15 10.47 -44.23
N ASP A 303 15.19 11.13 -43.73
CA ASP A 303 15.19 12.57 -43.45
C ASP A 303 15.13 13.40 -44.72
N VAL A 304 15.93 13.00 -45.71
CA VAL A 304 15.91 13.64 -47.03
C VAL A 304 14.58 13.33 -47.73
N ALA A 305 14.07 12.10 -47.65
CA ALA A 305 12.79 11.76 -48.26
C ALA A 305 11.61 12.53 -47.65
N ASP A 306 11.59 12.70 -46.32
CA ASP A 306 10.57 13.45 -45.57
C ASP A 306 10.61 14.95 -45.93
N ALA A 307 11.81 15.54 -46.04
CA ALA A 307 11.98 16.92 -46.49
C ALA A 307 11.52 17.14 -47.94
N ILE A 308 11.81 16.18 -48.84
CA ILE A 308 11.28 16.23 -50.21
C ILE A 308 9.75 16.10 -50.21
N GLY A 309 9.20 15.21 -49.38
CA GLY A 309 7.76 15.04 -49.21
C GLY A 309 7.05 16.32 -48.81
N ALA A 310 7.62 17.07 -47.86
CA ALA A 310 7.10 18.37 -47.44
C ALA A 310 7.08 19.41 -48.58
N LEU A 311 8.08 19.39 -49.48
CA LEU A 311 8.16 20.31 -50.62
C LEU A 311 7.22 19.93 -51.77
N GLU A 312 6.95 18.63 -51.95
CA GLU A 312 6.21 18.09 -53.09
C GLU A 312 4.78 17.63 -52.72
N GLY A 313 4.35 17.84 -51.47
CA GLY A 313 2.98 17.57 -51.02
C GLY A 313 2.66 16.09 -50.85
N PHE A 314 3.59 15.28 -50.35
CA PHE A 314 3.35 13.89 -49.96
C PHE A 314 4.00 13.52 -48.62
N ASP A 315 3.34 12.64 -47.86
CA ASP A 315 3.88 12.18 -46.59
C ASP A 315 4.77 10.95 -46.73
N VAL A 316 5.79 10.87 -45.87
CA VAL A 316 6.69 9.72 -45.74
C VAL A 316 6.60 9.16 -44.33
N GLN A 317 6.47 7.85 -44.24
CA GLN A 317 6.45 7.11 -42.98
C GLN A 317 7.45 5.96 -43.02
N ARG A 318 8.08 5.65 -41.88
CA ARG A 318 8.93 4.45 -41.76
C ARG A 318 8.08 3.18 -41.64
N VAL A 319 8.61 2.08 -42.15
CA VAL A 319 8.07 0.73 -41.86
C VAL A 319 8.14 0.45 -40.35
N PRO A 320 7.26 -0.42 -39.81
CA PRO A 320 7.23 -0.74 -38.38
C PRO A 320 8.60 -1.19 -37.85
N ARG A 321 9.03 -0.59 -36.74
CA ARG A 321 10.33 -0.84 -36.05
C ARG A 321 10.16 -1.45 -34.67
N GLY A 322 9.02 -1.26 -34.02
CA GLY A 322 8.74 -1.73 -32.67
C GLY A 322 7.70 -0.87 -31.97
N SER A 323 7.65 -0.97 -30.65
CA SER A 323 6.79 -0.16 -29.77
C SER A 323 7.63 0.67 -28.79
N ILE A 324 7.07 1.77 -28.33
CA ILE A 324 7.60 2.57 -27.21
C ILE A 324 6.52 2.56 -26.12
N THR A 325 6.90 2.12 -24.93
CA THR A 325 6.02 2.13 -23.76
C THR A 325 6.08 3.49 -23.06
N VAL A 326 4.92 4.03 -22.71
CA VAL A 326 4.76 5.29 -21.97
C VAL A 326 3.78 5.10 -20.83
N THR A 327 3.93 5.85 -19.74
CA THR A 327 3.05 5.73 -18.56
C THR A 327 1.98 6.83 -18.45
N GLY A 328 2.07 7.83 -19.33
CA GLY A 328 1.23 9.01 -19.32
C GLY A 328 1.81 10.07 -20.27
N PRO A 329 1.50 11.35 -20.02
CA PRO A 329 2.10 12.45 -20.77
C PRO A 329 3.63 12.47 -20.66
N VAL A 330 4.30 12.83 -21.75
CA VAL A 330 5.78 12.93 -21.81
C VAL A 330 6.17 14.26 -22.43
N ALA A 331 7.16 14.94 -21.85
CA ALA A 331 7.72 16.15 -22.43
C ALA A 331 8.22 15.88 -23.86
N ARG A 332 7.91 16.77 -24.80
CA ARG A 332 8.29 16.63 -26.21
C ARG A 332 9.79 16.34 -26.36
N ARG A 333 10.63 17.06 -25.61
CA ARG A 333 12.08 16.88 -25.61
C ARG A 333 12.49 15.45 -25.27
N ASP A 334 11.96 14.89 -24.19
CA ASP A 334 12.28 13.54 -23.74
C ASP A 334 11.79 12.49 -24.73
N PHE A 335 10.64 12.73 -25.34
CA PHE A 335 10.12 11.84 -26.36
C PHE A 335 10.95 11.87 -27.64
N ALA A 336 11.47 13.04 -28.04
CA ALA A 336 12.40 13.15 -29.17
C ALA A 336 13.66 12.30 -28.94
N VAL A 337 14.20 12.30 -27.71
CA VAL A 337 15.32 11.42 -27.31
C VAL A 337 14.95 9.95 -27.46
N ARG A 338 13.76 9.52 -26.99
CA ARG A 338 13.28 8.13 -27.13
C ARG A 338 13.12 7.70 -28.59
N LEU A 339 12.70 8.60 -29.46
CA LEU A 339 12.59 8.37 -30.91
C LEU A 339 13.93 8.41 -31.66
N GLY A 340 14.99 8.95 -31.04
CA GLY A 340 16.26 9.20 -31.69
C GLY A 340 16.22 10.32 -32.73
N VAL A 341 15.42 11.37 -32.47
CA VAL A 341 15.27 12.55 -33.36
C VAL A 341 15.52 13.84 -32.58
N THR A 342 15.68 14.96 -33.30
CA THR A 342 15.80 16.28 -32.66
C THR A 342 14.43 16.79 -32.20
N ASP A 343 14.42 17.55 -31.10
CA ASP A 343 13.19 18.17 -30.56
C ASP A 343 12.50 19.09 -31.57
N GLU A 344 13.27 19.91 -32.30
CA GLU A 344 12.77 20.78 -33.36
C GLU A 344 12.00 19.99 -34.42
N ARG A 345 12.55 18.85 -34.83
CA ARG A 345 11.95 18.02 -35.87
C ARG A 345 10.70 17.29 -35.41
N LEU A 346 10.69 16.84 -34.16
CA LEU A 346 9.46 16.33 -33.55
C LEU A 346 8.39 17.43 -33.50
N GLY A 347 8.77 18.66 -33.14
CA GLY A 347 7.91 19.84 -33.18
C GLY A 347 7.31 20.11 -34.56
N THR A 348 8.13 20.11 -35.62
CA THR A 348 7.64 20.27 -37.01
C THR A 348 6.67 19.16 -37.41
N ALA A 349 6.96 17.91 -37.03
CA ALA A 349 6.08 16.79 -37.33
C ALA A 349 4.73 16.90 -36.61
N LEU A 350 4.72 17.28 -35.33
CA LEU A 350 3.49 17.51 -34.55
C LEU A 350 2.65 18.64 -35.15
N GLN A 351 3.29 19.75 -35.53
CA GLN A 351 2.61 20.85 -36.22
C GLN A 351 2.01 20.40 -37.56
N SER A 352 2.73 19.57 -38.32
CA SER A 352 2.27 19.09 -39.63
C SER A 352 1.15 18.05 -39.53
N LEU A 353 1.26 17.11 -38.60
CA LEU A 353 0.32 15.99 -38.46
C LEU A 353 -0.94 16.37 -37.68
N MET A 354 -0.80 17.25 -36.71
CA MET A 354 -1.83 17.57 -35.74
C MET A 354 -2.07 19.07 -35.58
N GLY A 355 -1.39 19.95 -36.32
CA GLY A 355 -1.58 21.40 -36.14
C GLY A 355 -1.15 21.93 -34.77
N ILE A 356 -0.45 21.13 -33.95
CA ILE A 356 -0.09 21.48 -32.58
C ILE A 356 1.23 22.25 -32.58
N ALA A 357 1.16 23.54 -32.25
CA ALA A 357 2.33 24.32 -31.90
C ALA A 357 2.75 23.96 -30.48
N SER A 358 3.95 23.40 -30.32
CA SER A 358 4.49 22.96 -29.03
C SER A 358 5.88 23.55 -28.80
N VAL A 359 6.26 23.67 -27.53
CA VAL A 359 7.63 23.95 -27.09
C VAL A 359 8.25 22.67 -26.51
N ALA A 360 9.55 22.69 -26.24
CA ALA A 360 10.31 21.49 -25.80
C ALA A 360 9.71 20.83 -24.54
N GLU A 361 9.20 21.65 -23.62
CA GLU A 361 8.62 21.22 -22.33
C GLU A 361 7.12 20.96 -22.40
N THR A 362 6.48 21.07 -23.58
CA THR A 362 5.08 20.72 -23.74
C THR A 362 4.89 19.23 -23.44
N GLN A 363 4.00 18.93 -22.49
CA GLN A 363 3.58 17.57 -22.16
C GLN A 363 2.68 17.04 -23.27
N LEU A 364 3.14 16.03 -23.99
CA LEU A 364 2.40 15.39 -25.06
C LEU A 364 1.56 14.26 -24.50
N THR A 365 0.26 14.24 -24.83
CA THR A 365 -0.63 13.14 -24.41
C THR A 365 -0.27 11.83 -25.12
N PRO A 366 -0.65 10.65 -24.59
CA PRO A 366 -0.41 9.36 -25.26
C PRO A 366 -0.87 9.30 -26.72
N GLN A 367 -1.97 9.98 -27.06
CA GLN A 367 -2.48 10.09 -28.43
C GLN A 367 -1.56 10.93 -29.32
N GLN A 368 -1.09 12.09 -28.83
CA GLN A 368 -0.14 12.93 -29.57
C GLN A 368 1.19 12.20 -29.78
N LEU A 369 1.65 11.47 -28.76
CA LEU A 369 2.81 10.59 -28.85
C LEU A 369 2.60 9.51 -29.91
N ALA A 370 1.43 8.86 -29.97
CA ALA A 370 1.13 7.80 -30.94
C ALA A 370 1.09 8.31 -32.38
N ALA A 371 0.42 9.44 -32.62
CA ALA A 371 0.38 10.11 -33.91
C ALA A 371 1.79 10.45 -34.40
N ALA A 372 2.62 11.03 -33.53
CA ALA A 372 4.01 11.36 -33.84
C ALA A 372 4.86 10.10 -34.09
N ALA A 373 4.87 9.14 -33.15
CA ALA A 373 5.64 7.90 -33.21
C ALA A 373 5.45 7.14 -34.53
N ARG A 374 4.21 7.12 -35.02
CA ARG A 374 3.83 6.46 -36.25
C ARG A 374 4.68 6.92 -37.43
N LYS A 375 5.01 8.21 -37.54
CA LYS A 375 5.86 8.77 -38.59
C LYS A 375 7.22 8.07 -38.67
N TRP A 376 7.79 7.72 -37.51
CA TRP A 376 9.07 7.03 -37.39
C TRP A 376 8.97 5.50 -37.28
N GLY A 377 7.78 4.95 -37.49
CA GLY A 377 7.54 3.50 -37.54
C GLY A 377 7.43 2.86 -36.15
N TYR A 378 7.18 3.64 -35.10
CA TYR A 378 6.94 3.12 -33.76
C TYR A 378 5.45 3.11 -33.43
N ALA A 379 4.99 2.07 -32.74
CA ALA A 379 3.71 2.06 -32.05
C ALA A 379 3.88 2.62 -30.64
N ILE A 380 2.82 3.18 -30.06
CA ILE A 380 2.79 3.56 -28.64
C ILE A 380 1.97 2.55 -27.87
N VAL A 381 2.55 2.06 -26.78
CA VAL A 381 1.86 1.24 -25.78
C VAL A 381 1.77 2.08 -24.53
N LEU A 382 0.56 2.44 -24.14
CA LEU A 382 0.28 3.11 -22.88
C LEU A 382 0.18 2.05 -21.78
N ARG A 383 0.99 2.21 -20.73
CA ARG A 383 0.88 1.47 -19.48
C ARG A 383 0.43 2.46 -18.40
N PRO A 384 -0.87 2.61 -18.15
CA PRO A 384 -1.37 3.65 -17.24
C PRO A 384 -0.71 3.58 -15.85
N ALA A 385 -0.55 4.74 -15.21
CA ALA A 385 -0.04 4.80 -13.84
C ALA A 385 -0.99 4.09 -12.86
N HIS A 386 -0.43 3.64 -11.73
CA HIS A 386 -1.17 2.98 -10.66
C HIS A 386 -1.33 3.88 -9.43
N HIS A 387 -2.34 3.65 -8.57
CA HIS A 387 -2.59 4.51 -7.41
C HIS A 387 -1.42 4.52 -6.41
N GLY A 388 -0.58 3.48 -6.45
CA GLY A 388 0.49 3.31 -5.48
C GLY A 388 -0.01 2.69 -4.21
N GLU A 389 -0.76 1.61 -4.34
CA GLU A 389 -1.26 0.89 -3.19
C GLU A 389 -0.12 0.24 -2.41
N VAL A 390 -0.39 0.04 -1.12
CA VAL A 390 0.54 -0.57 -0.18
C VAL A 390 -0.08 -1.85 0.36
N VAL A 391 0.73 -2.90 0.45
CA VAL A 391 0.42 -4.09 1.24
C VAL A 391 1.27 -4.05 2.50
N GLY A 392 0.65 -4.37 3.62
CA GLY A 392 1.24 -4.19 4.94
C GLY A 392 1.18 -5.43 5.82
N LEU A 393 2.08 -5.49 6.79
CA LEU A 393 2.09 -6.44 7.87
C LEU A 393 2.49 -5.72 9.15
N GLU A 394 1.66 -5.84 10.19
CA GLU A 394 1.94 -5.38 11.54
C GLU A 394 2.19 -6.61 12.43
N GLU A 395 3.38 -6.68 13.03
CA GLU A 395 3.72 -7.64 14.07
C GLU A 395 3.20 -7.17 15.43
N ASN A 396 2.62 -8.10 16.19
CA ASN A 396 2.04 -7.89 17.51
C ASN A 396 1.15 -6.64 17.59
N PRO A 397 0.03 -6.58 16.83
CA PRO A 397 -0.76 -5.38 16.68
C PRO A 397 -1.20 -4.78 18.03
N LEU A 398 -1.28 -3.45 18.09
CA LEU A 398 -1.73 -2.76 19.29
C LEU A 398 -3.23 -2.98 19.53
N ARG A 399 -3.57 -3.42 20.74
CA ARG A 399 -4.94 -3.54 21.22
C ARG A 399 -5.12 -2.80 22.54
N ARG A 400 -6.28 -2.17 22.70
CA ARG A 400 -6.67 -1.58 23.97
C ARG A 400 -7.08 -2.68 24.95
N GLU A 401 -6.27 -2.87 25.97
CA GLU A 401 -6.60 -3.68 27.14
C GLU A 401 -7.28 -2.81 28.19
N ARG A 402 -8.23 -3.39 28.91
CA ARG A 402 -9.00 -2.71 29.97
C ARG A 402 -8.97 -3.54 31.24
N HIS A 403 -8.60 -2.90 32.35
CA HIS A 403 -8.77 -3.46 33.68
C HIS A 403 -10.25 -3.35 34.08
N PRO A 404 -10.83 -4.35 34.78
CA PRO A 404 -12.17 -4.24 35.34
C PRO A 404 -12.36 -2.97 36.16
N ASP A 405 -13.56 -2.42 36.12
CA ASP A 405 -13.89 -1.22 36.87
C ASP A 405 -13.72 -1.46 38.37
N VAL A 406 -13.10 -0.51 39.06
CA VAL A 406 -12.85 -0.57 40.51
C VAL A 406 -13.60 0.57 41.18
N GLU A 407 -14.45 0.24 42.14
CA GLU A 407 -15.01 1.23 43.05
C GLU A 407 -13.92 1.67 44.05
N CYS A 408 -13.65 2.97 44.10
CA CYS A 408 -12.56 3.52 44.87
C CYS A 408 -13.06 4.53 45.90
N ALA A 409 -12.79 4.28 47.17
CA ALA A 409 -12.88 5.29 48.24
C ALA A 409 -11.63 6.20 48.23
N HIS A 410 -11.68 7.30 48.99
CA HIS A 410 -10.49 8.12 49.24
C HIS A 410 -9.38 7.28 49.89
N GLY A 411 -8.16 7.34 49.33
CA GLY A 411 -7.02 6.58 49.85
C GLY A 411 -7.02 5.09 49.46
N ALA A 412 -7.93 4.66 48.57
CA ALA A 412 -7.97 3.28 48.12
C ALA A 412 -6.64 2.86 47.47
N LEU A 413 -6.08 1.74 47.95
CA LEU A 413 -4.89 1.11 47.40
C LEU A 413 -5.28 -0.14 46.64
N PHE A 414 -4.79 -0.29 45.42
CA PHE A 414 -5.06 -1.48 44.60
C PHE A 414 -3.89 -1.78 43.66
N THR A 415 -3.89 -2.98 43.09
CA THR A 415 -2.83 -3.44 42.20
C THR A 415 -3.42 -3.89 40.88
N VAL A 416 -2.75 -3.53 39.78
CA VAL A 416 -3.08 -4.04 38.45
C VAL A 416 -1.97 -4.99 38.02
N ARG A 417 -2.36 -6.19 37.60
CA ARG A 417 -1.45 -7.18 37.02
C ARG A 417 -1.57 -7.18 35.51
N ARG A 418 -0.44 -7.05 34.84
CA ARG A 418 -0.34 -6.93 33.38
C ARG A 418 0.71 -7.88 32.83
N ARG A 419 0.39 -8.54 31.72
CA ARG A 419 1.37 -9.21 30.85
C ARG A 419 1.64 -8.29 29.66
N GLY A 420 2.86 -8.28 29.15
CA GLY A 420 3.21 -7.39 28.04
C GLY A 420 4.70 -7.29 27.79
N PHE A 421 5.07 -6.47 26.80
CA PHE A 421 6.46 -6.36 26.31
C PHE A 421 7.26 -5.21 26.92
N GLY A 422 6.59 -4.18 27.45
CA GLY A 422 7.25 -2.98 27.96
C GLY A 422 6.32 -2.11 28.80
N ARG A 423 6.79 -0.99 29.34
CA ARG A 423 5.95 -0.02 30.06
C ARG A 423 4.97 0.66 29.08
N GLN A 424 3.69 0.73 29.43
CA GLN A 424 2.66 1.40 28.61
C GLN A 424 2.11 2.63 29.31
N THR A 425 1.58 3.58 28.55
CA THR A 425 0.91 4.77 29.11
C THR A 425 -0.56 4.45 29.40
N LEU A 426 -1.07 4.95 30.53
CA LEU A 426 -2.46 4.71 30.94
C LEU A 426 -3.43 5.73 30.36
N ARG A 427 -4.59 5.24 29.96
CA ARG A 427 -5.84 5.98 29.86
C ARG A 427 -6.65 5.74 31.13
N VAL A 428 -7.12 6.83 31.74
CA VAL A 428 -7.85 6.81 33.01
C VAL A 428 -9.26 7.33 32.77
N GLN A 429 -10.26 6.56 33.20
CA GLN A 429 -11.66 6.97 33.18
C GLN A 429 -12.17 6.98 34.63
N VAL A 430 -12.71 8.10 35.07
CA VAL A 430 -13.31 8.28 36.40
C VAL A 430 -14.77 8.61 36.20
N HIS A 431 -15.66 7.74 36.68
CA HIS A 431 -17.09 7.99 36.70
C HIS A 431 -17.48 8.58 38.07
N GLY A 432 -18.21 9.69 38.02
CA GLY A 432 -18.71 10.36 39.20
C GLY A 432 -19.73 9.49 39.95
N ILE A 433 -19.54 9.34 41.26
CA ILE A 433 -20.52 8.72 42.16
C ILE A 433 -21.08 9.80 43.06
N GLU A 434 -22.39 10.03 42.95
CA GLU A 434 -23.09 11.09 43.70
C GLU A 434 -22.32 12.41 43.58
N ASP A 435 -22.13 13.09 44.71
CA ASP A 435 -21.33 14.31 44.79
C ASP A 435 -19.92 14.03 45.35
N LEU A 436 -19.50 12.77 45.47
CA LEU A 436 -18.29 12.37 46.20
C LEU A 436 -16.99 12.52 45.37
N THR A 437 -17.09 12.60 44.04
CA THR A 437 -15.92 12.64 43.16
C THR A 437 -15.39 14.06 42.97
N VAL A 438 -14.82 14.65 44.02
CA VAL A 438 -14.19 15.98 43.96
C VAL A 438 -12.68 15.86 43.84
N GLY A 439 -12.10 16.52 42.84
CA GLY A 439 -10.68 16.57 42.61
C GLY A 439 -9.99 15.20 42.57
N PRO A 440 -10.47 14.24 41.74
CA PRO A 440 -9.94 12.90 41.72
C PRO A 440 -8.46 12.89 41.29
N MET A 441 -7.68 12.04 41.95
CA MET A 441 -6.26 11.84 41.69
C MET A 441 -5.97 10.34 41.61
N LEU A 442 -5.32 9.93 40.51
CA LEU A 442 -4.76 8.59 40.35
C LEU A 442 -3.25 8.65 40.43
N VAL A 443 -2.66 7.74 41.21
CA VAL A 443 -1.22 7.66 41.42
C VAL A 443 -0.70 6.27 41.11
N ASN A 444 0.30 6.18 40.22
CA ASN A 444 1.19 5.02 40.14
C ASN A 444 2.29 5.15 41.20
N ARG A 445 2.22 4.31 42.23
CA ARG A 445 3.12 4.32 43.38
C ARG A 445 4.53 3.80 43.05
N ASP A 446 4.65 2.97 42.01
CA ASP A 446 5.93 2.42 41.58
C ASP A 446 6.76 3.44 40.77
N GLU A 447 6.09 4.34 40.04
CA GLU A 447 6.74 5.41 39.29
C GLU A 447 6.83 6.73 40.07
N GLY A 448 6.03 6.87 41.13
CA GLY A 448 5.88 8.14 41.84
C GLY A 448 5.30 9.19 40.91
N ARG A 449 4.36 8.81 40.05
CA ARG A 449 3.69 9.68 39.06
C ARG A 449 2.19 9.58 39.21
N GLY A 450 1.48 10.66 38.96
CA GLY A 450 0.03 10.63 38.92
C GLY A 450 -0.57 11.81 38.17
N VAL A 451 -1.88 11.73 38.00
CA VAL A 451 -2.71 12.79 37.41
C VAL A 451 -3.77 13.19 38.41
N VAL A 452 -4.05 14.48 38.46
CA VAL A 452 -5.10 15.07 39.27
C VAL A 452 -5.97 15.98 38.41
N PHE A 453 -7.27 15.88 38.61
CA PHE A 453 -8.23 16.85 38.10
C PHE A 453 -8.62 17.80 39.23
N LEU A 454 -8.73 19.10 38.96
CA LEU A 454 -9.03 20.15 39.94
C LEU A 454 -10.47 20.63 39.79
N GLY A 455 -11.42 19.72 39.91
CA GLY A 455 -12.85 20.02 39.83
C GLY A 455 -13.73 18.84 40.26
N PRO A 456 -15.04 19.04 40.39
CA PRO A 456 -15.99 17.96 40.63
C PRO A 456 -16.21 17.14 39.35
N VAL A 457 -16.43 15.83 39.50
CA VAL A 457 -16.96 14.94 38.46
C VAL A 457 -18.38 14.54 38.92
N PRO A 458 -19.44 15.18 38.39
CA PRO A 458 -20.81 14.94 38.85
C PRO A 458 -21.27 13.49 38.72
N ALA A 459 -22.28 13.11 39.50
CA ALA A 459 -22.94 11.81 39.37
C ALA A 459 -23.34 11.51 37.92
N GLY A 460 -22.90 10.36 37.39
CA GLY A 460 -23.20 9.95 36.02
C GLY A 460 -22.32 10.59 34.94
N SER A 461 -21.53 11.62 35.25
CA SER A 461 -20.52 12.18 34.35
C SER A 461 -19.27 11.29 34.28
N GLN A 462 -18.53 11.44 33.18
CA GLN A 462 -17.28 10.74 32.93
C GLN A 462 -16.15 11.74 32.72
N LEU A 463 -15.13 11.64 33.57
CA LEU A 463 -13.83 12.26 33.36
C LEU A 463 -12.91 11.26 32.65
N LEU A 464 -12.41 11.62 31.48
CA LEU A 464 -11.47 10.85 30.69
C LEU A 464 -10.12 11.57 30.63
N VAL A 465 -9.05 10.91 31.07
CA VAL A 465 -7.67 11.31 30.84
C VAL A 465 -7.05 10.37 29.80
N THR A 466 -6.65 10.88 28.64
CA THR A 466 -6.08 10.09 27.54
C THR A 466 -4.60 9.78 27.75
N GLU A 467 -4.05 8.85 26.96
CA GLU A 467 -2.64 8.48 27.02
C GLU A 467 -1.70 9.65 26.65
N GLU A 468 -2.17 10.55 25.80
CA GLU A 468 -1.48 11.79 25.42
C GLU A 468 -1.61 12.87 26.49
N GLY A 469 -2.31 12.59 27.59
CA GLY A 469 -2.46 13.52 28.70
C GLY A 469 -3.48 14.63 28.46
N ARG A 470 -4.46 14.41 27.59
CA ARG A 470 -5.63 15.30 27.45
C ARG A 470 -6.72 14.88 28.43
N VAL A 471 -7.48 15.85 28.94
CA VAL A 471 -8.56 15.60 29.90
C VAL A 471 -9.87 16.08 29.34
N PHE A 472 -10.87 15.21 29.32
CA PHE A 472 -12.23 15.49 28.87
C PHE A 472 -13.22 15.18 30.00
N LEU A 473 -14.18 16.07 30.22
CA LEU A 473 -15.34 15.83 31.10
C LEU A 473 -16.58 15.84 30.20
N ASP A 474 -17.25 14.68 30.08
CA ASP A 474 -18.39 14.48 29.17
C ASP A 474 -18.10 14.96 27.73
N GLY A 475 -16.89 14.66 27.24
CA GLY A 475 -16.41 15.04 25.91
C GLY A 475 -15.87 16.46 25.78
N ALA A 476 -16.12 17.35 26.75
CA ALA A 476 -15.58 18.70 26.75
C ALA A 476 -14.14 18.74 27.26
N ASP A 477 -13.23 19.37 26.52
CA ASP A 477 -11.83 19.52 26.93
C ASP A 477 -11.71 20.36 28.21
N ASN A 478 -11.18 19.74 29.25
CA ASN A 478 -10.90 20.30 30.55
C ASN A 478 -9.43 20.09 30.96
N THR A 479 -8.53 19.94 29.99
CA THR A 479 -7.08 19.75 30.22
C THR A 479 -6.48 20.85 31.09
N GLY A 480 -6.93 22.10 30.92
CA GLY A 480 -6.53 23.26 31.74
C GLY A 480 -6.84 23.15 33.23
N MET A 481 -7.76 22.27 33.62
CA MET A 481 -8.17 22.02 35.01
C MET A 481 -7.45 20.81 35.61
N ALA A 482 -6.42 20.28 34.96
CA ALA A 482 -5.71 19.10 35.41
C ALA A 482 -4.21 19.38 35.61
N SER A 483 -3.55 18.48 36.34
CA SER A 483 -2.11 18.55 36.55
C SER A 483 -1.52 17.15 36.62
N SER A 484 -0.29 17.02 36.12
CA SER A 484 0.51 15.82 36.36
C SER A 484 1.40 16.11 37.56
N TRP A 485 1.69 15.09 38.35
CA TRP A 485 2.60 15.24 39.47
C TRP A 485 3.63 14.12 39.49
N SER A 486 4.81 14.43 40.02
CA SER A 486 5.89 13.46 40.24
C SER A 486 6.54 13.66 41.61
N GLY A 487 6.86 12.57 42.29
CA GLY A 487 7.55 12.60 43.59
C GLY A 487 7.11 11.49 44.55
N ALA A 488 7.58 11.60 45.79
CA ALA A 488 7.29 10.60 46.81
C ALA A 488 6.16 11.04 47.72
N CYS A 489 5.01 10.40 47.60
CA CYS A 489 3.90 10.67 48.52
C CYS A 489 3.33 9.44 49.22
N PHE A 490 3.69 8.20 48.84
CA PHE A 490 2.88 7.02 49.22
C PHE A 490 3.67 5.73 49.53
N ALA A 491 4.67 5.82 50.42
CA ALA A 491 5.26 4.64 51.05
C ALA A 491 4.26 4.02 52.04
N ASP A 492 4.07 2.71 51.98
CA ASP A 492 3.18 2.00 52.91
C ASP A 492 4.01 1.49 54.09
N ALA A 493 3.79 2.06 55.27
CA ALA A 493 4.51 1.67 56.48
C ALA A 493 4.10 0.27 56.99
N GLY A 494 2.88 -0.17 56.70
CA GLY A 494 2.36 -1.49 57.09
C GLY A 494 2.78 -2.62 56.14
N ALA A 495 3.00 -2.30 54.87
CA ALA A 495 3.47 -3.23 53.85
C ALA A 495 4.57 -2.61 52.97
N PRO A 496 5.78 -2.37 53.53
CA PRO A 496 6.84 -1.64 52.83
C PRO A 496 7.35 -2.41 51.61
N SER A 497 7.48 -1.71 50.49
CA SER A 497 8.05 -2.26 49.25
C SER A 497 9.44 -1.70 48.97
N ALA A 498 10.26 -2.51 48.29
CA ALA A 498 11.54 -2.07 47.74
C ALA A 498 11.38 -0.92 46.71
N ARG A 499 10.20 -0.77 46.10
CA ARG A 499 9.87 0.29 45.15
C ARG A 499 9.27 1.53 45.80
N ASP A 500 9.05 1.53 47.11
CA ASP A 500 8.54 2.71 47.79
C ASP A 500 9.60 3.81 47.83
N PHE A 501 9.14 5.02 47.48
CA PHE A 501 9.91 6.24 47.64
C PHE A 501 9.91 6.64 49.10
N VAL A 502 11.10 6.84 49.66
CA VAL A 502 11.29 7.22 51.06
C VAL A 502 11.94 8.60 51.12
N LEU A 503 11.44 9.43 52.05
CA LEU A 503 12.08 10.71 52.40
C LEU A 503 13.55 10.47 52.74
N ASP A 504 14.44 11.36 52.25
CA ASP A 504 15.89 11.17 52.30
C ASP A 504 16.37 10.77 53.71
N GLY A 505 17.30 9.80 53.78
CA GLY A 505 17.71 9.14 55.02
C GLY A 505 19.03 8.37 54.86
N ARG A 506 19.73 8.14 55.98
CA ARG A 506 21.04 7.48 55.99
C ARG A 506 20.90 6.03 55.50
N GLY A 507 21.50 5.72 54.34
CA GLY A 507 21.44 4.40 53.71
C GLY A 507 20.44 4.27 52.56
N THR A 508 19.67 5.32 52.23
CA THR A 508 18.71 5.30 51.11
C THR A 508 19.44 5.45 49.76
N PRO A 509 19.28 4.48 48.83
CA PRO A 509 19.85 4.58 47.48
C PRO A 509 19.36 5.84 46.76
N ALA A 510 20.21 6.49 45.97
CA ALA A 510 19.87 7.74 45.29
C ALA A 510 18.61 7.61 44.39
N ALA A 511 18.41 6.44 43.78
CA ALA A 511 17.23 6.13 42.96
C ALA A 511 15.91 6.01 43.77
N ARG A 512 15.98 5.85 45.10
CA ARG A 512 14.81 5.74 46.00
C ARG A 512 14.58 6.99 46.84
N ARG A 513 15.49 7.97 46.79
CA ARG A 513 15.34 9.22 47.52
C ARG A 513 14.19 10.01 46.92
N ALA A 514 13.17 10.20 47.75
CA ALA A 514 12.08 11.11 47.50
C ALA A 514 12.58 12.53 47.23
N ARG A 515 12.09 13.14 46.15
CA ARG A 515 11.95 14.60 46.06
C ARG A 515 10.52 14.95 46.48
N PHE A 516 10.33 16.12 47.08
CA PHE A 516 8.99 16.66 47.35
C PHE A 516 8.14 16.62 46.05
N ALA A 517 6.84 16.36 46.20
CA ALA A 517 5.92 16.31 45.07
C ALA A 517 6.01 17.60 44.23
N ARG A 518 6.30 17.44 42.94
CA ARG A 518 6.30 18.52 41.96
C ARG A 518 5.04 18.37 41.10
N PHE A 519 4.16 19.36 41.18
CA PHE A 519 3.03 19.51 40.29
C PHE A 519 3.46 20.30 39.05
N VAL A 520 3.06 19.82 37.89
CA VAL A 520 3.24 20.50 36.60
C VAL A 520 1.85 20.76 36.04
N PRO A 521 1.31 22.00 36.22
CA PRO A 521 0.05 22.39 35.60
C PRO A 521 0.23 22.52 34.08
N THR A 522 -0.85 22.39 33.33
CA THR A 522 -0.84 22.47 31.86
C THR A 522 -0.69 23.91 31.40
N GLY A 523 0.43 24.27 30.75
CA GLY A 523 0.65 25.56 30.07
C GLY A 523 0.56 26.84 30.92
N SER A 524 0.13 26.78 32.19
CA SER A 524 -0.43 27.94 32.89
C SER A 524 0.55 28.60 33.87
N LEU A 525 1.78 28.86 33.46
CA LEU A 525 2.69 29.76 34.19
C LEU A 525 3.70 30.48 33.28
N ASP A 526 3.54 30.39 31.95
CA ASP A 526 4.35 31.21 31.06
C ASP A 526 3.87 32.66 31.09
N ARG A 527 4.77 33.55 31.51
CA ARG A 527 4.51 34.99 31.63
C ARG A 527 4.31 35.64 30.26
N GLU A 528 4.72 34.97 29.19
CA GLU A 528 4.56 35.37 27.79
C GLU A 528 3.44 34.59 27.07
N GLY A 529 2.73 33.70 27.77
CA GLY A 529 1.64 32.90 27.20
C GLY A 529 0.47 33.76 26.71
N VAL A 530 0.17 33.68 25.42
CA VAL A 530 -0.99 34.34 24.82
C VAL A 530 -2.27 33.59 25.20
N VAL A 531 -3.31 34.31 25.62
CA VAL A 531 -4.63 33.74 25.92
C VAL A 531 -5.58 34.08 24.77
N PRO A 532 -6.32 33.11 24.19
CA PRO A 532 -6.36 31.69 24.56
C PRO A 532 -5.19 30.87 23.98
N HIS A 533 -4.65 29.94 24.76
CA HIS A 533 -3.69 28.93 24.32
C HIS A 533 -4.29 27.53 24.44
N VAL A 534 -3.81 26.61 23.60
CA VAL A 534 -4.15 25.19 23.70
C VAL A 534 -3.47 24.64 24.95
N ALA A 535 -4.22 23.93 25.80
CA ALA A 535 -3.65 23.30 26.99
C ALA A 535 -2.58 22.26 26.61
N GLU A 536 -1.44 22.29 27.30
CA GLU A 536 -0.36 21.32 27.10
C GLU A 536 -0.74 19.93 27.61
N ALA A 537 -0.16 18.89 26.99
CA ALA A 537 -0.32 17.50 27.38
C ALA A 537 0.24 17.21 28.78
N LEU A 538 -0.51 16.45 29.59
CA LEU A 538 -0.05 15.95 30.88
C LEU A 538 0.97 14.81 30.74
N VAL A 539 1.91 14.72 31.68
CA VAL A 539 2.78 13.54 31.79
C VAL A 539 2.02 12.41 32.46
N MET A 540 1.57 11.45 31.66
CA MET A 540 0.75 10.35 32.13
C MET A 540 1.53 9.29 32.94
N PRO A 541 0.94 8.74 34.02
CA PRO A 541 1.50 7.57 34.71
C PRO A 541 1.48 6.36 33.78
N GLY A 542 2.50 5.52 33.90
CA GLY A 542 2.58 4.27 33.14
C GLY A 542 1.95 3.10 33.86
N ILE A 543 1.92 1.96 33.18
CA ILE A 543 1.66 0.64 33.74
C ILE A 543 2.80 -0.30 33.35
N ASN A 544 3.42 -0.92 34.36
CA ASN A 544 4.56 -1.81 34.17
C ASN A 544 4.09 -3.25 33.90
N VAL A 545 4.97 -4.04 33.28
CA VAL A 545 4.79 -5.50 33.17
C VAL A 545 4.90 -6.12 34.56
N GLY A 546 4.05 -7.10 34.86
CA GLY A 546 3.93 -7.70 36.17
C GLY A 546 2.91 -6.97 37.02
N GLU A 547 3.28 -6.60 38.24
CA GLU A 547 2.39 -5.90 39.18
C GLU A 547 2.74 -4.41 39.23
N THR A 548 1.72 -3.57 39.05
CA THR A 548 1.79 -2.11 39.25
C THR A 548 0.85 -1.70 40.38
N ARG A 549 1.37 -0.92 41.33
CA ARG A 549 0.64 -0.49 42.52
C ARG A 549 0.06 0.91 42.34
N PHE A 550 -1.24 1.06 42.57
CA PHE A 550 -1.96 2.32 42.45
C PHE A 550 -2.53 2.80 43.78
N ALA A 551 -2.75 4.11 43.86
CA ALA A 551 -3.57 4.75 44.87
C ALA A 551 -4.55 5.73 44.23
N PHE A 552 -5.76 5.81 44.77
CA PHE A 552 -6.79 6.74 44.34
C PHE A 552 -7.17 7.69 45.48
N PHE A 553 -7.33 8.97 45.16
CA PHE A 553 -7.74 10.00 46.12
C PHE A 553 -8.80 10.89 45.52
N VAL A 554 -9.65 11.41 46.39
CA VAL A 554 -10.50 12.60 46.14
C VAL A 554 -10.15 13.66 47.17
N GLN A 555 -10.49 14.92 46.91
CA GLN A 555 -10.37 15.98 47.88
C GLN A 555 -11.37 15.77 49.02
N GLN A 556 -10.87 15.78 50.25
CA GLN A 556 -11.70 15.80 51.45
C GLN A 556 -11.68 17.21 52.05
N ALA A 557 -12.85 17.72 52.46
CA ALA A 557 -12.92 18.96 53.23
C ALA A 557 -12.72 18.69 54.71
N HIS A 558 -11.82 19.44 55.33
CA HIS A 558 -11.71 19.52 56.78
C HIS A 558 -12.48 20.73 57.27
N LEU A 559 -13.67 20.50 57.82
CA LEU A 559 -14.51 21.56 58.36
C LEU A 559 -14.17 21.79 59.84
N ALA A 560 -13.93 23.05 60.22
CA ALA A 560 -13.82 23.43 61.62
C ALA A 560 -15.21 23.38 62.28
N ALA A 561 -15.24 23.04 63.58
CA ALA A 561 -16.46 23.09 64.36
C ALA A 561 -17.03 24.53 64.38
N ARG A 562 -18.35 24.66 64.23
CA ARG A 562 -19.04 25.92 64.55
C ARG A 562 -19.06 26.08 66.07
N GLY A 563 -18.11 26.83 66.63
CA GLY A 563 -18.00 27.12 68.06
C GLY A 563 -16.75 27.92 68.41
N VAL A 564 -16.54 28.18 69.71
CA VAL A 564 -15.27 28.76 70.20
C VAL A 564 -14.14 27.77 69.90
N PRO A 565 -13.09 28.18 69.16
CA PRO A 565 -11.99 27.28 68.85
C PRO A 565 -11.33 26.81 70.17
N PRO A 566 -11.02 25.51 70.33
CA PRO A 566 -10.16 25.09 71.44
C PRO A 566 -8.85 25.88 71.35
N ALA A 567 -8.27 26.24 72.49
CA ALA A 567 -7.02 26.98 72.54
C ALA A 567 -5.89 26.18 71.87
N GLY A 568 -5.66 26.44 70.58
CA GLY A 568 -4.70 25.74 69.74
C GLY A 568 -4.69 26.32 68.32
N ASP A 569 -3.50 26.69 67.84
CA ASP A 569 -3.22 27.45 66.62
C ASP A 569 -3.53 26.71 65.31
N LEU A 570 -4.80 26.52 64.95
CA LEU A 570 -5.17 26.18 63.58
C LEU A 570 -6.13 27.21 63.02
N THR A 571 -5.57 28.22 62.34
CA THR A 571 -6.34 29.20 61.58
C THR A 571 -6.91 28.52 60.33
N PRO A 572 -8.25 28.37 60.19
CA PRO A 572 -8.83 27.74 59.02
C PRO A 572 -8.56 28.60 57.78
N THR A 573 -7.96 28.01 56.74
CA THR A 573 -7.74 28.70 55.46
C THR A 573 -8.97 28.49 54.58
N PRO A 574 -9.70 29.55 54.18
CA PRO A 574 -10.85 29.40 53.31
C PRO A 574 -10.43 28.88 51.93
N ARG A 575 -11.10 27.84 51.44
CA ARG A 575 -11.03 27.39 50.03
C ARG A 575 -12.42 27.49 49.41
N THR A 576 -12.47 27.87 48.14
CA THR A 576 -13.69 28.15 47.36
C THR A 576 -14.35 26.90 46.76
N VAL A 577 -13.71 25.72 46.84
CA VAL A 577 -14.28 24.45 46.38
C VAL A 577 -14.57 23.60 47.60
N ILE A 578 -15.85 23.35 47.83
CA ILE A 578 -16.40 22.78 49.06
C ILE A 578 -16.37 21.25 48.91
N GLY A 579 -15.75 20.56 49.87
CA GLY A 579 -15.98 19.12 50.06
C GLY A 579 -17.25 18.92 50.88
N PHE A 580 -17.93 17.80 50.66
CA PHE A 580 -19.23 17.51 51.23
C PHE A 580 -19.14 17.16 52.72
N ALA A 581 -20.14 17.57 53.48
CA ALA A 581 -20.20 17.46 54.95
C ALA A 581 -21.07 16.27 55.38
N ASP A 582 -20.82 15.09 54.81
CA ASP A 582 -21.59 13.87 55.06
C ASP A 582 -20.91 12.94 56.08
N GLN A 583 -19.59 13.03 56.25
CA GLN A 583 -18.84 12.27 57.25
C GLN A 583 -17.83 13.12 58.04
N SER A 584 -17.67 12.81 59.34
CA SER A 584 -16.61 13.38 60.17
C SER A 584 -15.26 12.80 59.76
N THR A 585 -14.21 13.62 59.72
CA THR A 585 -12.83 13.18 59.46
C THR A 585 -12.30 12.16 60.49
N PHE A 586 -13.02 11.99 61.60
CA PHE A 586 -12.73 11.05 62.68
C PHE A 586 -13.68 9.85 62.70
N ALA A 587 -14.56 9.71 61.69
CA ALA A 587 -15.43 8.54 61.53
C ALA A 587 -14.73 7.35 60.84
N GLY A 588 -13.57 7.58 60.23
CA GLY A 588 -12.68 6.52 59.78
C GLY A 588 -12.15 5.72 60.96
N SER A 589 -12.08 4.39 60.80
CA SER A 589 -11.71 3.43 61.85
C SER A 589 -10.47 3.85 62.64
N SER A 590 -10.44 3.50 63.93
CA SER A 590 -9.34 3.76 64.88
C SER A 590 -7.99 3.11 64.51
N SER A 591 -7.84 2.58 63.29
CA SER A 591 -6.63 1.96 62.76
C SER A 591 -6.08 2.77 61.56
N PRO A 592 -4.88 3.35 61.65
CA PRO A 592 -4.24 4.10 60.56
C PRO A 592 -3.73 3.24 59.39
N GLN A 593 -4.15 1.96 59.26
CA GLN A 593 -3.53 1.00 58.34
C GLN A 593 -4.39 0.53 57.14
N SER A 594 -5.61 1.04 56.94
CA SER A 594 -6.39 0.79 55.71
C SER A 594 -7.64 1.69 55.70
N PRO A 595 -8.22 2.03 54.54
CA PRO A 595 -9.58 2.61 54.51
C PRO A 595 -10.50 1.70 55.32
N ALA A 596 -11.36 2.29 56.15
CA ALA A 596 -12.33 1.50 56.89
C ALA A 596 -13.23 0.80 55.85
N PRO A 597 -13.62 -0.47 56.03
CA PRO A 597 -14.59 -1.14 55.15
C PRO A 597 -15.97 -0.45 55.07
N GLU A 598 -16.13 0.71 55.72
CA GLU A 598 -17.34 1.53 55.81
C GLU A 598 -17.24 2.85 55.02
N ASP A 599 -16.09 3.20 54.44
CA ASP A 599 -15.97 4.41 53.61
C ASP A 599 -16.71 4.19 52.26
N PRO A 600 -17.67 5.05 51.89
CA PRO A 600 -18.42 4.87 50.65
C PRO A 600 -17.50 5.05 49.43
N PRO A 601 -17.79 4.33 48.33
CA PRO A 601 -17.04 4.52 47.10
C PRO A 601 -17.24 5.94 46.58
N ALA A 602 -16.13 6.66 46.40
CA ALA A 602 -16.14 8.05 45.97
C ALA A 602 -16.08 8.20 44.45
N ALA A 603 -15.68 7.16 43.72
CA ALA A 603 -15.69 7.11 42.26
C ALA A 603 -15.64 5.66 41.76
N ARG A 604 -16.00 5.45 40.50
CA ARG A 604 -15.73 4.20 39.77
C ARG A 604 -14.65 4.45 38.72
N LEU A 605 -13.53 3.73 38.85
CA LEU A 605 -12.33 3.91 38.06
C LEU A 605 -12.19 2.81 37.02
N SER A 606 -11.94 3.19 35.77
CA SER A 606 -11.59 2.31 34.65
C SER A 606 -10.20 2.68 34.14
N LEU A 607 -9.32 1.68 34.02
CA LEU A 607 -7.96 1.84 33.51
C LEU A 607 -7.83 1.07 32.21
N SER A 608 -7.28 1.70 31.17
CA SER A 608 -6.95 1.02 29.92
C SER A 608 -5.59 1.46 29.39
N TRP A 609 -4.99 0.65 28.54
CA TRP A 609 -3.70 0.93 27.88
C TRP A 609 -3.64 0.22 26.53
N LEU A 610 -2.75 0.69 25.66
CA LEU A 610 -2.43 -0.01 24.41
C LEU A 610 -1.38 -1.10 24.69
N GLU A 611 -1.69 -2.33 24.33
CA GLU A 611 -0.84 -3.50 24.49
C GLU A 611 -0.56 -4.14 23.14
N HIS A 612 0.69 -4.53 22.90
CA HIS A 612 1.02 -5.38 21.77
C HIS A 612 0.48 -6.79 22.01
N GLU A 613 -0.35 -7.26 21.09
CA GLU A 613 -0.85 -8.62 21.13
C GLU A 613 0.26 -9.62 20.77
N GLY A 614 0.85 -10.25 21.78
CA GLY A 614 1.95 -11.18 21.55
C GLY A 614 1.57 -12.38 20.69
N TYR A 615 2.44 -12.74 19.74
CA TYR A 615 2.24 -13.83 18.79
C TYR A 615 1.02 -13.64 17.89
N ALA A 616 0.74 -12.38 17.52
CA ALA A 616 -0.27 -12.06 16.52
C ALA A 616 0.36 -11.23 15.40
N VAL A 617 -0.16 -11.39 14.19
CA VAL A 617 0.21 -10.61 13.02
C VAL A 617 -1.08 -10.16 12.34
N ARG A 618 -1.12 -8.88 11.96
CA ARG A 618 -2.19 -8.29 11.17
C ARG A 618 -1.66 -7.95 9.78
N VAL A 619 -2.19 -8.60 8.76
CA VAL A 619 -1.89 -8.31 7.35
C VAL A 619 -2.94 -7.36 6.80
N LEU A 620 -2.49 -6.26 6.20
CA LEU A 620 -3.34 -5.23 5.61
C LEU A 620 -3.26 -5.33 4.08
N ILE A 621 -4.42 -5.52 3.45
CA ILE A 621 -4.54 -5.62 1.99
C ILE A 621 -5.33 -4.43 1.42
N PRO A 622 -5.04 -3.98 0.19
CA PRO A 622 -5.74 -2.84 -0.39
C PRO A 622 -7.26 -3.02 -0.46
N SER A 623 -7.99 -1.96 -0.16
CA SER A 623 -9.46 -1.95 -0.09
C SER A 623 -10.15 -2.20 -1.42
N ARG A 624 -9.50 -1.93 -2.56
CA ARG A 624 -10.03 -2.26 -3.89
C ARG A 624 -10.46 -3.72 -3.99
N PHE A 625 -9.78 -4.61 -3.25
CA PHE A 625 -10.04 -6.03 -3.29
C PHE A 625 -11.31 -6.45 -2.51
N ARG A 626 -12.02 -5.52 -1.86
CA ARG A 626 -13.36 -5.77 -1.29
C ARG A 626 -14.37 -6.18 -2.35
N GLN A 627 -14.17 -5.78 -3.60
CA GLN A 627 -15.02 -6.22 -4.71
C GLN A 627 -15.00 -7.75 -4.91
N LEU A 628 -14.02 -8.47 -4.36
CA LEU A 628 -13.91 -9.93 -4.42
C LEU A 628 -14.66 -10.64 -3.27
N ASP A 629 -15.33 -9.91 -2.37
CA ASP A 629 -15.99 -10.50 -1.18
C ASP A 629 -17.39 -11.08 -1.43
N ASP A 630 -17.90 -11.02 -2.66
CA ASP A 630 -19.25 -11.51 -3.00
C ASP A 630 -19.42 -13.04 -2.80
N GLU A 631 -18.33 -13.78 -2.58
CA GLU A 631 -18.33 -15.22 -2.30
C GLU A 631 -17.96 -15.56 -0.85
N SER A 632 -18.59 -16.59 -0.28
CA SER A 632 -18.19 -17.17 1.01
C SER A 632 -17.21 -18.33 0.80
N PRO A 633 -16.03 -18.34 1.44
CA PRO A 633 -15.52 -17.31 2.36
C PRO A 633 -14.95 -16.10 1.60
N GLY A 634 -15.09 -14.90 2.18
CA GLY A 634 -14.56 -13.66 1.62
C GLY A 634 -13.04 -13.66 1.47
N LEU A 635 -12.50 -12.70 0.72
CA LEU A 635 -11.08 -12.65 0.36
C LEU A 635 -10.15 -12.64 1.58
N PRO A 636 -10.38 -11.89 2.68
CA PRO A 636 -9.48 -11.92 3.84
C PRO A 636 -9.32 -13.33 4.42
N ALA A 637 -10.40 -14.13 4.40
CA ALA A 637 -10.34 -15.51 4.87
C ALA A 637 -9.55 -16.42 3.91
N ARG A 638 -9.60 -16.16 2.59
CA ARG A 638 -8.80 -16.88 1.58
C ARG A 638 -7.32 -16.53 1.68
N VAL A 639 -6.99 -15.24 1.84
CA VAL A 639 -5.61 -14.78 2.09
C VAL A 639 -5.09 -15.39 3.39
N ARG A 640 -5.88 -15.36 4.47
CA ARG A 640 -5.52 -16.01 5.74
C ARG A 640 -5.24 -17.49 5.55
N ALA A 641 -6.08 -18.22 4.82
CA ALA A 641 -5.89 -19.65 4.55
C ALA A 641 -4.57 -19.93 3.81
N ALA A 642 -4.19 -19.08 2.84
CA ALA A 642 -2.90 -19.20 2.18
C ALA A 642 -1.73 -18.91 3.13
N LEU A 643 -1.87 -17.91 4.02
CA LEU A 643 -0.87 -17.55 5.02
C LEU A 643 -0.64 -18.65 6.08
N GLU A 644 -1.63 -19.50 6.36
CA GLU A 644 -1.47 -20.64 7.28
C GLU A 644 -0.32 -21.58 6.91
N ARG A 645 0.06 -21.63 5.62
CA ARG A 645 1.16 -22.47 5.13
C ARG A 645 2.54 -21.95 5.50
N VAL A 646 2.67 -20.62 5.54
CA VAL A 646 3.95 -19.92 5.71
C VAL A 646 4.07 -19.26 7.07
N ARG A 647 3.00 -19.16 7.86
CA ARG A 647 3.06 -18.53 9.17
C ARG A 647 3.94 -19.35 10.15
N PRO A 648 4.60 -18.69 11.11
CA PRO A 648 5.22 -19.40 12.22
C PRO A 648 4.17 -20.14 13.07
N SER A 649 4.54 -21.31 13.61
CA SER A 649 3.68 -22.04 14.54
C SER A 649 3.41 -21.21 15.80
N GLY A 650 2.15 -21.15 16.22
CA GLY A 650 1.72 -20.38 17.41
C GLY A 650 1.42 -18.90 17.14
N VAL A 651 1.72 -18.38 15.95
CA VAL A 651 1.37 -16.99 15.57
C VAL A 651 -0.05 -16.95 15.00
N ALA A 652 -0.93 -16.14 15.59
CA ALA A 652 -2.26 -15.87 15.07
C ALA A 652 -2.19 -14.86 13.91
N VAL A 653 -2.84 -15.17 12.79
CA VAL A 653 -2.85 -14.31 11.60
C VAL A 653 -4.24 -13.74 11.39
N ARG A 654 -4.32 -12.41 11.27
CA ARG A 654 -5.51 -11.66 10.85
C ARG A 654 -5.22 -11.02 9.51
N VAL A 655 -6.24 -10.97 8.66
CA VAL A 655 -6.18 -10.23 7.40
C VAL A 655 -7.32 -9.23 7.43
N GLU A 656 -6.99 -7.98 7.22
CA GLU A 656 -7.91 -6.86 7.22
C GLU A 656 -7.70 -6.04 5.94
N TYR A 657 -8.75 -5.39 5.47
CA TYR A 657 -8.59 -4.38 4.44
C TYR A 657 -7.95 -3.15 5.05
N LEU A 658 -7.10 -2.48 4.28
CA LEU A 658 -6.69 -1.12 4.56
C LEU A 658 -7.97 -0.27 4.72
N ASP A 659 -8.04 0.51 5.80
CA ASP A 659 -9.22 1.32 6.09
C ASP A 659 -9.26 2.51 5.12
N ASP A 660 -10.39 2.69 4.43
CA ASP A 660 -10.60 3.83 3.52
C ASP A 660 -11.15 5.06 4.28
N ARG A 661 -11.59 4.87 5.53
CA ARG A 661 -12.47 5.82 6.21
C ARG A 661 -11.79 7.11 6.64
N TRP A 662 -10.48 7.26 6.47
CA TRP A 662 -9.74 8.46 6.91
C TRP A 662 -8.66 8.94 5.93
N THR A 663 -8.90 8.86 4.62
CA THR A 663 -8.42 9.94 3.73
C THR A 663 -9.50 11.01 3.68
N LEU A 664 -9.58 11.84 4.74
CA LEU A 664 -10.11 13.19 4.56
C LEU A 664 -9.32 13.78 3.39
N GLY A 665 -9.98 14.39 2.39
CA GLY A 665 -9.26 15.02 1.27
C GLY A 665 -8.07 15.83 1.81
N ASP A 666 -6.87 15.54 1.28
CA ASP A 666 -5.60 16.17 1.67
C ASP A 666 -5.38 16.27 3.21
N GLY A 667 -5.80 15.24 3.96
CA GLY A 667 -5.89 15.23 5.43
C GLY A 667 -4.65 14.81 6.22
N THR A 668 -3.59 14.35 5.55
CA THR A 668 -2.28 14.98 5.78
C THR A 668 -2.15 15.97 4.64
N VAL A 669 -1.71 17.21 4.89
CA VAL A 669 -1.37 18.12 3.78
C VAL A 669 -0.17 17.53 3.05
N THR A 670 -0.44 16.56 2.18
CA THR A 670 0.47 15.93 1.25
C THR A 670 -0.02 16.37 -0.11
N ASP A 671 0.60 17.43 -0.61
CA ASP A 671 0.49 17.88 -2.00
C ASP A 671 0.62 16.65 -2.91
N VAL A 672 -0.15 16.55 -3.99
CA VAL A 672 -0.04 15.44 -4.97
C VAL A 672 1.39 15.37 -5.55
N ALA A 673 2.14 16.48 -5.53
CA ALA A 673 3.57 16.54 -5.84
C ALA A 673 4.50 15.95 -4.76
N SER A 674 4.02 15.74 -3.52
CA SER A 674 4.76 15.22 -2.36
C SER A 674 4.63 13.70 -2.15
N ARG A 675 3.80 13.00 -2.93
CA ARG A 675 3.56 11.54 -2.80
C ARG A 675 4.78 10.63 -2.96
N LEU A 676 5.89 11.15 -3.48
CA LEU A 676 7.17 10.43 -3.57
C LEU A 676 7.88 10.34 -2.21
N ASN A 677 7.46 11.12 -1.21
CA ASN A 677 8.09 11.21 0.12
C ASN A 677 7.20 10.57 1.20
N ASP A 678 6.10 9.94 0.80
CA ASP A 678 5.19 9.29 1.73
C ASP A 678 5.83 8.01 2.27
N ASN A 679 5.98 7.95 3.59
CA ASN A 679 6.37 6.72 4.26
C ASN A 679 5.21 5.72 4.15
N PRO A 680 5.40 4.54 3.52
CA PRO A 680 4.32 3.58 3.33
C PRO A 680 3.78 3.00 4.65
N ASN A 681 4.56 3.02 5.75
CA ASN A 681 4.05 2.64 7.06
C ASN A 681 3.03 3.66 7.61
N ASP A 682 3.20 4.95 7.31
CA ASP A 682 2.24 6.00 7.69
C ASP A 682 0.90 5.78 6.96
N LEU A 683 0.95 5.34 5.69
CA LEU A 683 -0.24 4.98 4.90
C LEU A 683 -0.99 3.77 5.49
N LEU A 684 -0.29 2.82 6.08
CA LEU A 684 -0.88 1.61 6.68
C LEU A 684 -1.52 1.85 8.04
N GLN A 685 -0.96 2.76 8.83
CA GLN A 685 -1.44 3.02 10.19
C GLN A 685 -2.85 3.63 10.19
N GLY A 686 -3.25 4.27 9.07
CA GLY A 686 -4.49 5.04 8.98
C GLY A 686 -4.43 6.23 9.94
N GLY A 687 -5.02 7.37 9.54
CA GLY A 687 -5.23 8.44 10.51
C GLY A 687 -5.99 7.89 11.72
N THR A 688 -5.44 8.08 12.92
CA THR A 688 -6.05 7.68 14.19
C THR A 688 -7.55 7.98 14.17
N THR A 689 -8.39 6.97 14.40
CA THR A 689 -9.81 7.18 14.72
C THR A 689 -9.84 8.01 16.00
N LEU A 690 -9.98 9.33 15.88
CA LEU A 690 -10.58 10.12 16.95
C LEU A 690 -12.04 9.71 16.94
N TRP A 691 -12.43 8.96 17.96
CA TRP A 691 -13.79 8.45 18.11
C TRP A 691 -14.79 9.60 17.92
N SER A 692 -15.93 9.33 17.27
CA SER A 692 -17.09 10.19 17.46
C SER A 692 -17.51 10.08 18.94
N PRO A 693 -17.80 11.20 19.62
CA PRO A 693 -18.39 11.18 20.95
C PRO A 693 -19.67 10.32 21.04
N ASP A 694 -20.33 10.06 19.91
CA ASP A 694 -21.60 9.32 19.84
C ASP A 694 -21.45 7.79 19.96
N ASP A 695 -20.23 7.25 19.93
CA ASP A 695 -19.93 5.82 20.15
C ASP A 695 -19.37 5.51 21.58
N LEU A 696 -19.47 6.49 22.50
CA LEU A 696 -19.29 6.34 23.96
C LEU A 696 -20.64 6.45 24.67
#